data_AF-A0A5C4VGA3-F1
#
_entry.id   AF-A0A5C4VGA3-F1
#
_cell.length_a   1.000
_cell.length_b   1.000
_cell.length_c   1.000
_cell.angle_alpha   90.00
_cell.angle_beta   90.00
_cell.angle_gamma   90.00
#
_symmetry.space_group_name_H-M   'P 1'
#
loop_
_entity.id
_entity.type
_entity.pdbx_description
1 polymer ?
#
loop_
_entity_poly.entity_id
_entity_poly.type
_entity_poly.pdbx_seq_one_letter_code
_entity_poly.pdbx_strand_id
1 'polypeptide(L)'
;MPPEQDTREVVEGLLLRPLWRDLPLPVLVLTGAPAGTAEQLAERFSGHLPYAKPLEGACGSIAELVDALAGPKGALGNNQVGNTLLPAPRFPLTEFVLWAWAQRLDTAKPENWPEQWPPDHDSRLGQEELRHRIGARFGVRQSLQSDSRKRWAAGDFLVRAAIFFVPIATVLAWWLDAGITDLIPLAPGLLALLLGAGAIGLQAVRFIRGSAFSRWFRRHRYEELRRAVGESRARYALRLMEMPEPEIERLLVYAMLEDLRQAYRKWPRIPWPSWGRGLYALLVLNAGDPHHARFLQVLEKVLYDTGIVPPLLLIVEGPEPSGLVGLPGPPAAGGERRTVADEVEDWRSRVALRGPEPRLRLAGDRVKLRDGYRARLGRVKVRAVGYWLVMLALLVAPPMVVYGSNWFGCGPGMMWADQQCVGLSDDLAEIDPNPALRPILEQIKQQNADIDTKQRVITVFYLGPLTTSHPAEDQMAGSAGELAGIAARQGAYNRLGSWQIKVELANTGQDYRHAEFAARMIRQRSAGDPDVGGVIGLAWSRSETQDAIRVLGDAHIPMLSTTNSADMTPLVYNDNPSPYFFRMSAPNSAQARAFELWLQHGLPGGGPVDPKRVAVLVEADADKRELYSRDLAAGLGGGPYASSPTYEFADLDELAGKVELACQKGAEVLLYTGRATFLNTVADIREHQCAGTVRVLAGDDVTDKLVELLATKGFVNKPAISFVALNDMRQVQGNRTQAEIENWIKDVKAGSVSRVHAWMSYDALLAVTSAINKIKASDVDESVNIAESVPYNLRGLGVDGPIQGASGKFYFSEDAETHSALPRGLWLFSTDSNGPVPQGACTVDEKAPGDAALEVKCSFG
;
A
#
# COMPACT_ATOMS: atom_id res chain seq x y z
N MET A 1 10.79 36.20 -55.19
CA MET A 1 9.34 35.99 -55.07
C MET A 1 9.12 35.00 -53.92
N PRO A 2 8.32 35.32 -52.89
CA PRO A 2 7.96 34.33 -51.89
C PRO A 2 7.22 33.17 -52.58
N PRO A 3 7.43 31.91 -52.15
CA PRO A 3 6.74 30.76 -52.71
C PRO A 3 5.22 30.94 -52.55
N GLU A 4 4.47 30.69 -53.62
CA GLU A 4 3.01 30.76 -53.64
C GLU A 4 2.45 29.75 -52.62
N GLN A 5 1.75 30.24 -51.59
CA GLN A 5 1.27 29.43 -50.46
C GLN A 5 0.05 28.58 -50.87
N ASP A 6 0.06 27.28 -50.56
CA ASP A 6 -1.10 26.40 -50.78
C ASP A 6 -2.23 26.80 -49.82
N THR A 7 -3.43 27.03 -50.36
CA THR A 7 -4.59 27.47 -49.57
C THR A 7 -4.97 26.46 -48.49
N ARG A 8 -4.64 25.17 -48.66
CA ARG A 8 -4.86 24.14 -47.63
C ARG A 8 -4.00 24.33 -46.38
N GLU A 9 -2.85 25.00 -46.48
CA GLU A 9 -2.06 25.35 -45.28
C GLU A 9 -2.79 26.36 -44.39
N VAL A 10 -3.49 27.31 -45.02
CA VAL A 10 -4.29 28.30 -44.31
C VAL A 10 -5.51 27.64 -43.65
N VAL A 11 -6.19 26.74 -44.38
CA VAL A 11 -7.29 25.93 -43.84
C VAL A 11 -6.82 25.06 -42.67
N GLU A 12 -5.65 24.42 -42.79
CA GLU A 12 -5.04 23.67 -41.69
C GLU A 12 -4.83 24.55 -40.44
N GLY A 13 -4.29 25.77 -40.63
CA GLY A 13 -4.10 26.74 -39.55
C GLY A 13 -5.39 27.19 -38.87
N LEU A 14 -6.50 27.28 -39.62
CA LEU A 14 -7.83 27.55 -39.08
C LEU A 14 -8.42 26.35 -38.33
N LEU A 15 -8.21 25.14 -38.83
CA LEU A 15 -8.70 23.91 -38.19
C LEU A 15 -7.94 23.56 -36.91
N LEU A 16 -6.67 23.96 -36.79
CA LEU A 16 -5.84 23.70 -35.61
C LEU A 16 -6.41 24.40 -34.37
N ARG A 17 -6.72 23.60 -33.36
CA ARG A 17 -7.32 24.07 -32.11
C ARG A 17 -6.26 24.34 -31.05
N PRO A 18 -6.13 25.57 -30.51
CA PRO A 18 -5.22 25.89 -29.43
C PRO A 18 -5.56 25.19 -28.09
N LEU A 19 -4.56 25.05 -27.21
CA LEU A 19 -4.72 24.38 -25.91
C LEU A 19 -5.55 25.21 -24.92
N TRP A 20 -5.44 26.54 -24.95
CA TRP A 20 -6.04 27.41 -23.94
C TRP A 20 -7.37 28.03 -24.40
N ARG A 21 -7.32 29.06 -25.25
CA ARG A 21 -8.49 29.83 -25.68
C ARG A 21 -8.91 29.48 -27.11
N ASP A 22 -10.17 29.12 -27.31
CA ASP A 22 -10.71 28.89 -28.65
C ASP A 22 -10.80 30.19 -29.45
N LEU A 23 -10.49 30.11 -30.75
CA LEU A 23 -10.47 31.25 -31.67
C LEU A 23 -11.77 31.28 -32.49
N PRO A 24 -12.25 32.47 -32.90
CA PRO A 24 -13.34 32.57 -33.86
C PRO A 24 -12.93 31.96 -35.20
N LEU A 25 -13.87 31.29 -35.86
CA LEU A 25 -13.68 30.66 -37.17
C LEU A 25 -14.56 31.36 -38.23
N PRO A 26 -14.03 31.60 -39.44
CA PRO A 26 -14.81 32.19 -40.50
C PRO A 26 -15.72 31.17 -41.20
N VAL A 27 -16.78 31.67 -41.81
CA VAL A 27 -17.46 31.06 -42.94
C VAL A 27 -16.69 31.49 -44.19
N LEU A 28 -15.93 30.56 -44.77
CA LEU A 28 -15.17 30.77 -46.00
C LEU A 28 -16.12 30.68 -47.19
N VAL A 29 -16.37 31.79 -47.87
CA VAL A 29 -17.23 31.83 -49.06
C VAL A 29 -16.36 31.92 -50.31
N LEU A 30 -16.35 30.86 -51.11
CA LEU A 30 -15.58 30.76 -52.36
C LEU A 30 -16.43 31.28 -53.52
N THR A 31 -16.09 32.46 -54.03
CA THR A 31 -16.80 33.09 -55.16
C THR A 31 -16.02 32.93 -56.46
N GLY A 32 -16.65 32.38 -57.51
CA GLY A 32 -16.01 32.23 -58.83
C GLY A 32 -14.95 31.12 -58.91
N ALA A 33 -14.96 30.16 -57.97
CA ALA A 33 -14.11 28.98 -58.03
C ALA A 33 -14.71 27.87 -58.94
N PRO A 34 -13.88 27.01 -59.55
CA PRO A 34 -14.36 25.81 -60.24
C PRO A 34 -15.13 24.89 -59.28
N ALA A 35 -16.19 24.23 -59.77
CA ALA A 35 -16.98 23.29 -58.98
C ALA A 35 -16.11 22.20 -58.33
N GLY A 36 -16.34 21.93 -57.04
CA GLY A 36 -15.59 20.96 -56.24
C GLY A 36 -14.35 21.53 -55.55
N THR A 37 -14.09 22.84 -55.65
CA THR A 37 -12.92 23.45 -55.00
C THR A 37 -13.03 23.38 -53.46
N ALA A 38 -14.23 23.56 -52.90
CA ALA A 38 -14.43 23.46 -51.45
C ALA A 38 -14.16 22.05 -50.92
N GLU A 39 -14.51 21.03 -51.71
CA GLU A 39 -14.21 19.63 -51.38
C GLU A 39 -12.72 19.36 -51.41
N GLN A 40 -12.00 19.81 -52.44
CA GLN A 40 -10.54 19.63 -52.53
C GLN A 40 -9.78 20.30 -51.38
N LEU A 41 -10.31 21.41 -50.84
CA LEU A 41 -9.78 22.06 -49.64
C LEU A 41 -10.01 21.22 -48.36
N ALA A 42 -11.11 20.49 -48.29
CA ALA A 42 -11.53 19.75 -47.10
C ALA A 42 -11.06 18.28 -47.07
N GLU A 43 -10.91 17.64 -48.23
CA GLU A 43 -10.72 16.19 -48.41
C GLU A 43 -9.58 15.64 -47.53
N ARG A 44 -8.45 16.37 -47.48
CA ARG A 44 -7.24 15.97 -46.74
C ARG A 44 -7.43 15.94 -45.21
N PHE A 45 -8.47 16.58 -44.70
CA PHE A 45 -8.77 16.65 -43.27
C PHE A 45 -9.93 15.73 -42.86
N SER A 46 -10.80 15.33 -43.78
CA SER A 46 -12.05 14.59 -43.52
C SER A 46 -11.94 13.37 -42.58
N GLY A 47 -10.85 12.61 -42.67
CA GLY A 47 -10.60 11.44 -41.80
C GLY A 47 -10.05 11.74 -40.41
N HIS A 48 -9.74 13.00 -40.11
CA HIS A 48 -9.00 13.42 -38.90
C HIS A 48 -9.81 14.34 -37.98
N LEU A 49 -11.07 14.62 -38.29
CA LEU A 49 -11.94 15.52 -37.52
C LEU A 49 -13.42 15.20 -37.78
N PRO A 50 -14.37 15.71 -36.97
CA PRO A 50 -15.79 15.66 -37.30
C PRO A 50 -16.06 16.44 -38.59
N TYR A 51 -16.45 15.72 -39.64
CA TYR A 51 -16.59 16.24 -41.00
C TYR A 51 -17.98 15.93 -41.56
N ALA A 52 -18.57 16.88 -42.27
CA ALA A 52 -19.81 16.67 -43.00
C ALA A 52 -19.81 17.40 -44.35
N LYS A 53 -20.38 16.74 -45.36
CA LYS A 53 -20.67 17.27 -46.70
C LYS A 53 -21.99 16.67 -47.17
N PRO A 54 -23.12 17.37 -46.96
CA PRO A 54 -24.40 16.96 -47.49
C PRO A 54 -24.38 16.93 -49.03
N LEU A 55 -25.05 15.96 -49.64
CA LEU A 55 -25.21 15.89 -51.09
C LEU A 55 -26.24 16.93 -51.55
N GLU A 56 -25.97 17.58 -52.68
CA GLU A 56 -26.89 18.55 -53.29
C GLU A 56 -28.25 17.89 -53.63
N GLY A 57 -29.34 18.58 -53.30
CA GLY A 57 -30.71 18.10 -53.54
C GLY A 57 -31.14 16.89 -52.69
N ALA A 58 -30.30 16.42 -51.75
CA ALA A 58 -30.62 15.25 -50.94
C ALA A 58 -31.56 15.55 -49.76
N CYS A 59 -31.72 16.82 -49.39
CA CYS A 59 -32.58 17.27 -48.29
C CYS A 59 -33.62 18.25 -48.82
N GLY A 60 -34.91 18.01 -48.51
CA GLY A 60 -36.03 18.87 -48.89
C GLY A 60 -36.40 19.92 -47.85
N SER A 61 -35.74 19.94 -46.69
CA SER A 61 -35.94 20.95 -45.64
C SER A 61 -34.68 21.19 -44.81
N ILE A 62 -34.64 22.29 -44.05
CA ILE A 62 -33.56 22.53 -43.08
C ILE A 62 -33.55 21.45 -41.98
N ALA A 63 -34.72 20.96 -41.57
CA ALA A 63 -34.80 19.92 -40.55
C ALA A 63 -34.13 18.62 -41.01
N GLU A 64 -34.34 18.21 -42.27
CA GLU A 64 -33.66 17.07 -42.87
C GLU A 64 -32.15 17.29 -43.00
N LEU A 65 -31.73 18.50 -43.39
CA LEU A 65 -30.32 18.85 -43.45
C LEU A 65 -29.66 18.78 -42.06
N VAL A 66 -30.28 19.35 -41.03
CA VAL A 66 -29.77 19.31 -39.66
C VAL A 66 -29.78 17.88 -39.11
N ASP A 67 -30.75 17.04 -39.46
CA ASP A 67 -30.75 15.61 -39.10
C ASP A 67 -29.59 14.85 -39.79
N ALA A 68 -29.32 15.14 -41.06
CA ALA A 68 -28.17 14.57 -41.78
C ALA A 68 -26.81 15.03 -41.19
N LEU A 69 -26.75 16.24 -40.63
CA LEU A 69 -25.53 16.77 -39.99
C LEU A 69 -25.33 16.27 -38.56
N ALA A 70 -26.37 16.38 -37.73
CA ALA A 70 -26.31 16.32 -36.27
C ALA A 70 -27.41 15.45 -35.65
N GLY A 71 -28.19 14.73 -36.46
CA GLY A 71 -29.15 13.75 -35.97
C GLY A 71 -28.48 12.50 -35.37
N PRO A 72 -29.27 11.49 -34.99
CA PRO A 72 -28.77 10.25 -34.38
C PRO A 72 -27.75 9.48 -35.23
N LYS A 73 -27.78 9.68 -36.55
CA LYS A 73 -26.82 9.14 -37.53
C LYS A 73 -26.08 10.24 -38.31
N GLY A 74 -26.12 11.48 -37.79
CA GLY A 74 -25.58 12.64 -38.47
C GLY A 74 -24.07 12.55 -38.69
N ALA A 75 -23.59 13.07 -39.82
CA ALA A 75 -22.19 12.95 -40.23
C ALA A 75 -21.20 13.53 -39.21
N LEU A 76 -21.55 14.62 -38.52
CA LEU A 76 -20.71 15.23 -37.48
C LEU A 76 -20.61 14.37 -36.21
N GLY A 77 -21.59 13.50 -35.95
CA GLY A 77 -21.65 12.63 -34.76
C GLY A 77 -21.24 11.19 -35.01
N ASN A 78 -21.17 10.75 -36.28
CA ASN A 78 -20.97 9.34 -36.64
C ASN A 78 -19.49 8.96 -36.89
N ASN A 79 -18.64 9.92 -37.26
CA ASN A 79 -17.24 9.63 -37.59
C ASN A 79 -16.33 9.61 -36.36
N GLN A 80 -15.70 8.45 -36.10
CA GLN A 80 -14.53 8.38 -35.22
C GLN A 80 -13.39 9.16 -35.87
N VAL A 81 -12.85 10.13 -35.14
CA VAL A 81 -11.66 10.89 -35.52
C VAL A 81 -10.50 9.90 -35.65
N GLY A 82 -10.04 9.63 -36.88
CA GLY A 82 -9.18 8.48 -37.21
C GLY A 82 -8.00 8.28 -36.27
N ASN A 83 -7.87 7.07 -35.73
CA ASN A 83 -6.76 6.59 -34.86
C ASN A 83 -6.53 7.39 -33.56
N THR A 84 -7.52 8.14 -33.05
CA THR A 84 -7.37 8.89 -31.79
C THR A 84 -8.14 8.32 -30.60
N LEU A 85 -9.04 7.34 -30.83
CA LEU A 85 -9.98 6.79 -29.83
C LEU A 85 -10.87 7.83 -29.12
N LEU A 86 -10.80 9.12 -29.51
CA LEU A 86 -11.60 10.18 -28.93
C LEU A 86 -13.06 10.04 -29.35
N PRO A 87 -14.02 10.30 -28.44
CA PRO A 87 -15.45 10.21 -28.76
C PRO A 87 -15.84 11.26 -29.81
N ALA A 88 -16.82 10.97 -30.67
CA ALA A 88 -17.43 11.96 -31.55
C ALA A 88 -18.29 12.99 -30.75
N PRO A 89 -18.52 14.21 -31.29
CA PRO A 89 -19.49 15.15 -30.72
C PRO A 89 -20.89 14.53 -30.66
N ARG A 90 -21.68 14.92 -29.65
CA ARG A 90 -23.08 14.48 -29.48
C ARG A 90 -24.00 15.69 -29.56
N PHE A 91 -25.22 15.46 -30.03
CA PHE A 91 -26.18 16.52 -30.33
C PHE A 91 -27.54 16.34 -29.62
N PRO A 92 -27.57 16.22 -28.28
CA PRO A 92 -28.80 15.92 -27.55
C PRO A 92 -29.86 17.03 -27.65
N LEU A 93 -29.47 18.32 -27.69
CA LEU A 93 -30.44 19.41 -27.84
C LEU A 93 -31.08 19.37 -29.22
N THR A 94 -30.25 19.16 -30.24
CA THR A 94 -30.67 19.08 -31.65
C THR A 94 -31.60 17.90 -31.88
N GLU A 95 -31.22 16.72 -31.39
CA GLU A 95 -32.04 15.50 -31.48
C GLU A 95 -33.42 15.68 -30.83
N PHE A 96 -33.53 16.43 -29.73
CA PHE A 96 -34.81 16.68 -29.09
C PHE A 96 -35.70 17.59 -29.94
N VAL A 97 -35.16 18.66 -30.51
CA VAL A 97 -35.92 19.59 -31.35
C VAL A 97 -36.32 18.91 -32.67
N LEU A 98 -35.41 18.16 -33.30
CA LEU A 98 -35.71 17.34 -34.48
C LEU A 98 -36.81 16.31 -34.19
N TRP A 99 -36.70 15.62 -33.05
CA TRP A 99 -37.71 14.64 -32.64
C TRP A 99 -39.07 15.30 -32.40
N ALA A 100 -39.10 16.45 -31.71
CA ALA A 100 -40.33 17.19 -31.45
C ALA A 100 -40.97 17.71 -32.75
N TRP A 101 -40.14 18.24 -33.66
CA TRP A 101 -40.59 18.69 -34.98
C TRP A 101 -41.15 17.54 -35.83
N ALA A 102 -40.47 16.39 -35.84
CA ALA A 102 -40.93 15.21 -36.55
C ALA A 102 -42.27 14.68 -36.03
N GLN A 103 -42.65 14.98 -34.79
CA GLN A 103 -43.98 14.64 -34.27
C GLN A 103 -45.09 15.46 -34.94
N ARG A 104 -44.82 16.65 -35.50
CA ARG A 104 -45.84 17.51 -36.14
C ARG A 104 -46.40 16.88 -37.42
N LEU A 105 -45.63 16.05 -38.11
CA LEU A 105 -46.03 15.42 -39.36
C LEU A 105 -47.15 14.40 -39.09
N ASP A 106 -48.23 14.41 -39.88
CA ASP A 106 -49.43 13.56 -39.69
C ASP A 106 -49.10 12.06 -39.58
N THR A 107 -48.00 11.62 -40.19
CA THR A 107 -47.46 10.25 -40.10
C THR A 107 -47.10 9.81 -38.67
N ALA A 108 -47.05 10.72 -37.70
CA ALA A 108 -46.75 10.44 -36.29
C ALA A 108 -47.99 10.34 -35.39
N LYS A 109 -49.21 10.59 -35.92
CA LYS A 109 -50.47 10.47 -35.16
C LYS A 109 -50.72 9.00 -34.76
N PRO A 110 -51.08 8.68 -33.50
CA PRO A 110 -51.55 7.35 -33.13
C PRO A 110 -52.80 6.95 -33.92
N GLU A 111 -52.87 5.68 -34.34
CA GLU A 111 -53.95 5.13 -35.18
C GLU A 111 -55.36 5.33 -34.55
N ASN A 112 -55.45 5.34 -33.22
CA ASN A 112 -56.69 5.53 -32.46
C ASN A 112 -56.79 6.89 -31.73
N TRP A 113 -56.15 7.95 -32.25
CA TRP A 113 -56.15 9.26 -31.57
C TRP A 113 -57.46 10.05 -31.81
N PRO A 114 -58.22 10.39 -30.75
CA PRO A 114 -59.56 10.95 -30.87
C PRO A 114 -59.60 12.44 -31.25
N GLU A 115 -58.48 13.18 -31.09
CA GLU A 115 -58.40 14.64 -31.32
C GLU A 115 -57.66 14.99 -32.63
N GLN A 116 -57.63 16.29 -32.97
CA GLN A 116 -56.77 16.81 -34.04
C GLN A 116 -55.29 16.66 -33.64
N TRP A 117 -54.44 16.34 -34.60
CA TRP A 117 -52.99 16.24 -34.41
C TRP A 117 -52.31 17.39 -35.18
N PRO A 118 -51.32 18.10 -34.62
CA PRO A 118 -50.84 18.02 -33.23
C PRO A 118 -51.89 18.51 -32.22
N PRO A 119 -51.99 17.91 -31.02
CA PRO A 119 -52.91 18.37 -29.97
C PRO A 119 -52.40 19.66 -29.34
N ASP A 120 -53.31 20.45 -28.77
CA ASP A 120 -52.99 21.67 -28.04
C ASP A 120 -51.99 21.39 -26.89
N HIS A 121 -51.03 22.27 -26.68
CA HIS A 121 -49.99 22.10 -25.68
C HIS A 121 -50.53 21.99 -24.23
N ASP A 122 -51.73 22.49 -23.94
CA ASP A 122 -52.45 22.31 -22.67
C ASP A 122 -53.24 20.98 -22.58
N SER A 123 -53.38 20.21 -23.68
CA SER A 123 -54.06 18.91 -23.69
C SER A 123 -53.37 17.91 -22.78
N ARG A 124 -54.10 17.42 -21.78
CA ARG A 124 -53.61 16.40 -20.83
C ARG A 124 -53.28 15.09 -21.54
N LEU A 125 -54.15 14.66 -22.46
CA LEU A 125 -53.95 13.45 -23.27
C LEU A 125 -52.69 13.58 -24.14
N GLY A 126 -52.55 14.71 -24.83
CA GLY A 126 -51.35 15.03 -25.62
C GLY A 126 -50.06 14.99 -24.79
N GLN A 127 -50.07 15.61 -23.60
CA GLN A 127 -48.92 15.61 -22.70
C GLN A 127 -48.59 14.23 -22.14
N GLU A 128 -49.57 13.38 -21.85
CA GLU A 128 -49.36 12.01 -21.37
C GLU A 128 -48.76 11.12 -22.46
N GLU A 129 -49.28 11.18 -23.70
CA GLU A 129 -48.76 10.44 -24.85
C GLU A 129 -47.32 10.86 -25.17
N LEU A 130 -47.04 12.16 -25.25
CA LEU A 130 -45.68 12.64 -25.47
C LEU A 130 -44.75 12.30 -24.31
N ARG A 131 -45.23 12.31 -23.07
CA ARG A 131 -44.43 11.85 -21.92
C ARG A 131 -44.06 10.37 -22.07
N HIS A 132 -44.98 9.53 -22.56
CA HIS A 132 -44.71 8.13 -22.88
C HIS A 132 -43.69 8.00 -24.03
N ARG A 133 -43.87 8.71 -25.15
CA ARG A 133 -42.93 8.70 -26.29
C ARG A 133 -41.53 9.20 -25.94
N ILE A 134 -41.43 10.27 -25.12
CA ILE A 134 -40.15 10.76 -24.58
C ILE A 134 -39.51 9.67 -23.71
N GLY A 135 -40.32 8.99 -22.88
CA GLY A 135 -39.89 7.85 -22.08
C GLY A 135 -39.34 6.70 -22.92
N ALA A 136 -40.01 6.34 -24.02
CA ALA A 136 -39.57 5.27 -24.93
C ALA A 136 -38.31 5.63 -25.72
N ARG A 137 -38.22 6.88 -26.23
CA ARG A 137 -37.10 7.33 -27.07
C ARG A 137 -35.84 7.66 -26.28
N PHE A 138 -35.99 8.32 -25.13
CA PHE A 138 -34.89 8.84 -24.32
C PHE A 138 -34.73 8.12 -22.97
N GLY A 139 -35.46 7.03 -22.74
CA GLY A 139 -35.40 6.23 -21.51
C GLY A 139 -34.22 5.25 -21.45
N VAL A 140 -33.57 5.20 -20.29
CA VAL A 140 -32.38 4.35 -20.04
C VAL A 140 -32.69 2.85 -20.17
N ARG A 141 -33.86 2.40 -19.68
CA ARG A 141 -34.25 0.98 -19.59
C ARG A 141 -34.39 0.27 -20.95
N GLN A 142 -34.88 0.96 -21.98
CA GLN A 142 -35.14 0.36 -23.31
C GLN A 142 -33.93 0.43 -24.25
N SER A 143 -32.97 1.34 -24.00
CA SER A 143 -31.70 1.41 -24.76
C SER A 143 -30.81 0.18 -24.58
N LEU A 144 -30.98 -0.54 -23.46
CA LEU A 144 -30.31 -1.81 -23.16
C LEU A 144 -30.98 -3.01 -23.86
N GLN A 145 -32.28 -2.90 -24.21
CA GLN A 145 -33.09 -4.01 -24.72
C GLN A 145 -33.30 -4.03 -26.24
N SER A 146 -33.20 -2.92 -26.98
CA SER A 146 -33.45 -2.90 -28.44
C SER A 146 -32.19 -2.71 -29.29
N ASP A 147 -32.01 -3.63 -30.25
CA ASP A 147 -31.03 -3.62 -31.36
C ASP A 147 -29.54 -3.72 -30.98
N SER A 148 -28.81 -4.65 -31.61
CA SER A 148 -27.42 -5.02 -31.26
C SER A 148 -26.44 -3.85 -31.38
N ARG A 149 -26.75 -2.85 -32.22
CA ARG A 149 -25.96 -1.62 -32.38
C ARG A 149 -26.15 -0.60 -31.25
N LYS A 150 -27.29 -0.58 -30.56
CA LYS A 150 -27.52 0.36 -29.42
C LYS A 150 -26.89 -0.13 -28.12
N ARG A 151 -26.71 -1.45 -27.96
CA ARG A 151 -25.92 -2.06 -26.88
C ARG A 151 -24.45 -1.59 -26.90
N TRP A 152 -23.89 -1.42 -28.09
CA TRP A 152 -22.56 -0.82 -28.26
C TRP A 152 -22.53 0.66 -27.88
N ALA A 153 -23.53 1.47 -28.24
CA ALA A 153 -23.57 2.90 -27.87
C ALA A 153 -23.75 3.16 -26.36
N ALA A 154 -24.50 2.30 -25.66
CA ALA A 154 -24.66 2.35 -24.20
C ALA A 154 -23.43 1.77 -23.46
N GLY A 155 -22.86 0.66 -23.96
CA GLY A 155 -21.60 0.10 -23.45
C GLY A 155 -20.42 1.05 -23.62
N ASP A 156 -20.35 1.74 -24.75
CA ASP A 156 -19.33 2.74 -25.05
C ASP A 156 -19.45 3.98 -24.14
N PHE A 157 -20.67 4.38 -23.74
CA PHE A 157 -20.85 5.43 -22.72
C PHE A 157 -20.44 4.96 -21.31
N LEU A 158 -20.76 3.72 -20.93
CA LEU A 158 -20.41 3.14 -19.62
C LEU A 158 -18.89 2.93 -19.48
N VAL A 159 -18.24 2.40 -20.51
CA VAL A 159 -16.77 2.25 -20.57
C VAL A 159 -16.09 3.62 -20.55
N ARG A 160 -16.63 4.62 -21.27
CA ARG A 160 -16.06 5.99 -21.33
C ARG A 160 -16.30 6.82 -20.07
N ALA A 161 -17.38 6.57 -19.33
CA ALA A 161 -17.64 7.21 -18.03
C ALA A 161 -16.85 6.55 -16.89
N ALA A 162 -16.61 5.23 -16.97
CA ALA A 162 -15.75 4.50 -16.02
C ALA A 162 -14.31 5.03 -16.02
N ILE A 163 -13.76 5.35 -17.20
CA ILE A 163 -12.43 5.96 -17.33
C ILE A 163 -12.31 7.30 -16.58
N PHE A 164 -13.41 8.02 -16.38
CA PHE A 164 -13.42 9.34 -15.74
C PHE A 164 -13.65 9.27 -14.22
N PHE A 165 -14.60 8.46 -13.75
CA PHE A 165 -15.02 8.48 -12.35
C PHE A 165 -14.27 7.52 -11.45
N VAL A 166 -13.73 6.42 -11.98
CA VAL A 166 -12.96 5.47 -11.17
C VAL A 166 -11.73 6.15 -10.57
N PRO A 167 -10.88 6.90 -11.32
CA PRO A 167 -9.73 7.58 -10.74
C PRO A 167 -10.10 8.64 -9.69
N ILE A 168 -11.17 9.43 -9.92
CA ILE A 168 -11.61 10.49 -9.01
C ILE A 168 -12.18 9.89 -7.72
N ALA A 169 -12.96 8.82 -7.82
CA ALA A 169 -13.51 8.12 -6.66
C ALA A 169 -12.38 7.50 -5.81
N THR A 170 -11.34 6.96 -6.45
CA THR A 170 -10.14 6.44 -5.76
C THR A 170 -9.40 7.54 -5.00
N VAL A 171 -9.20 8.72 -5.61
CA VAL A 171 -8.53 9.87 -4.95
C VAL A 171 -9.38 10.44 -3.80
N LEU A 172 -10.70 10.48 -3.95
CA LEU A 172 -11.60 10.93 -2.87
C LEU A 172 -11.67 9.93 -1.71
N ALA A 173 -11.64 8.63 -1.99
CA ALA A 173 -11.54 7.60 -0.96
C ALA A 173 -10.21 7.73 -0.18
N TRP A 174 -9.11 8.02 -0.88
CA TRP A 174 -7.80 8.30 -0.27
C TRP A 174 -7.81 9.56 0.61
N TRP A 175 -8.50 10.64 0.20
CA TRP A 175 -8.53 11.91 0.95
C TRP A 175 -9.42 11.88 2.19
N LEU A 176 -10.38 10.95 2.27
CA LEU A 176 -11.38 10.90 3.34
C LEU A 176 -11.00 9.97 4.50
N ASP A 177 -9.81 9.36 4.47
CA ASP A 177 -9.29 8.47 5.54
C ASP A 177 -10.36 7.51 6.08
N ALA A 178 -11.19 7.00 5.16
CA ALA A 178 -12.38 6.25 5.51
C ALA A 178 -11.94 4.89 6.04
N GLY A 179 -11.93 4.75 7.38
CA GLY A 179 -11.63 3.53 8.12
C GLY A 179 -12.45 2.34 7.67
N ILE A 180 -11.95 1.64 6.65
CA ILE A 180 -12.46 0.36 6.16
C ILE A 180 -11.26 -0.60 6.09
N THR A 181 -10.54 -0.74 7.21
CA THR A 181 -9.48 -1.72 7.42
C THR A 181 -10.01 -3.13 7.70
N ASP A 182 -11.33 -3.29 7.92
CA ASP A 182 -11.95 -4.56 8.36
C ASP A 182 -12.75 -5.33 7.29
N LEU A 183 -12.74 -4.90 6.03
CA LEU A 183 -13.43 -5.64 4.96
C LEU A 183 -12.40 -6.19 3.98
N ILE A 184 -12.24 -7.52 4.01
CA ILE A 184 -11.72 -8.48 3.01
C ILE A 184 -11.00 -7.82 1.82
N PRO A 185 -9.79 -8.27 1.40
CA PRO A 185 -8.89 -7.59 0.44
C PRO A 185 -9.45 -7.17 -0.94
N LEU A 186 -10.72 -7.47 -1.24
CA LEU A 186 -11.46 -7.07 -2.43
C LEU A 186 -12.40 -5.86 -2.23
N ALA A 187 -12.66 -5.44 -0.99
CA ALA A 187 -13.70 -4.45 -0.68
C ALA A 187 -13.40 -3.01 -1.12
N PRO A 188 -12.17 -2.47 -1.07
CA PRO A 188 -11.90 -1.11 -1.56
C PRO A 188 -12.08 -1.00 -3.08
N GLY A 189 -11.63 -2.02 -3.82
CA GLY A 189 -11.82 -2.14 -5.26
C GLY A 189 -13.30 -2.27 -5.64
N LEU A 190 -14.06 -3.07 -4.89
CA LEU A 190 -15.50 -3.23 -5.08
C LEU A 190 -16.26 -1.95 -4.72
N LEU A 191 -15.91 -1.25 -3.65
CA LEU A 191 -16.53 0.01 -3.23
C LEU A 191 -16.21 1.14 -4.20
N ALA A 192 -14.98 1.23 -4.70
CA ALA A 192 -14.60 2.17 -5.76
C ALA A 192 -15.34 1.84 -7.08
N LEU A 193 -15.52 0.57 -7.42
CA LEU A 193 -16.34 0.12 -8.54
C LEU A 193 -17.83 0.44 -8.35
N LEU A 194 -18.37 0.30 -7.13
CA LEU A 194 -19.77 0.56 -6.80
C LEU A 194 -20.07 2.06 -6.72
N LEU A 195 -19.20 2.86 -6.12
CA LEU A 195 -19.26 4.32 -6.10
C LEU A 195 -19.06 4.89 -7.51
N GLY A 196 -18.11 4.31 -8.28
CA GLY A 196 -17.92 4.58 -9.69
C GLY A 196 -19.17 4.26 -10.51
N ALA A 197 -19.75 3.06 -10.36
CA ALA A 197 -20.98 2.65 -11.04
C ALA A 197 -22.19 3.50 -10.62
N GLY A 198 -22.27 3.90 -9.35
CA GLY A 198 -23.29 4.81 -8.83
C GLY A 198 -23.17 6.22 -9.40
N ALA A 199 -21.95 6.77 -9.49
CA ALA A 199 -21.68 8.07 -10.11
C ALA A 199 -21.89 8.04 -11.64
N ILE A 200 -21.48 6.96 -12.31
CA ILE A 200 -21.72 6.69 -13.73
C ILE A 200 -23.23 6.58 -14.00
N GLY A 201 -23.97 5.85 -13.17
CA GLY A 201 -25.43 5.77 -13.24
C GLY A 201 -26.08 7.13 -13.01
N LEU A 202 -25.65 7.88 -12.00
CA LEU A 202 -26.17 9.20 -11.66
C LEU A 202 -25.85 10.25 -12.72
N GLN A 203 -24.71 10.17 -13.41
CA GLN A 203 -24.33 11.10 -14.48
C GLN A 203 -24.83 10.68 -15.85
N ALA A 204 -24.92 9.38 -16.18
CA ALA A 204 -25.71 8.88 -17.30
C ALA A 204 -27.14 9.40 -17.18
N VAL A 205 -27.71 9.30 -15.97
CA VAL A 205 -29.02 9.86 -15.65
C VAL A 205 -28.98 11.40 -15.63
N ARG A 206 -27.95 12.13 -15.22
CA ARG A 206 -27.96 13.61 -15.32
C ARG A 206 -27.74 14.14 -16.74
N PHE A 207 -26.96 13.46 -17.56
CA PHE A 207 -26.69 13.82 -18.96
C PHE A 207 -27.89 13.45 -19.86
N ILE A 208 -28.51 12.27 -19.63
CA ILE A 208 -29.71 11.81 -20.34
C ILE A 208 -31.00 12.40 -19.74
N ARG A 209 -31.02 12.74 -18.44
CA ARG A 209 -32.24 13.08 -17.67
C ARG A 209 -32.25 14.45 -16.95
N GLY A 210 -31.18 15.26 -16.88
CA GLY A 210 -31.32 16.68 -16.51
C GLY A 210 -30.22 17.36 -15.69
N SER A 211 -29.66 18.44 -16.24
CA SER A 211 -29.77 19.80 -15.67
C SER A 211 -29.28 20.83 -16.70
N ALA A 212 -28.22 20.53 -17.46
CA ALA A 212 -27.72 21.37 -18.55
C ALA A 212 -28.67 21.39 -19.76
N PHE A 213 -29.09 20.21 -20.23
CA PHE A 213 -30.13 20.06 -21.27
C PHE A 213 -31.39 20.86 -20.93
N SER A 214 -31.93 20.68 -19.73
CA SER A 214 -33.14 21.38 -19.31
C SER A 214 -32.90 22.86 -19.03
N ARG A 215 -31.71 23.26 -18.56
CA ARG A 215 -31.35 24.65 -18.24
C ARG A 215 -31.09 25.46 -19.50
N TRP A 216 -30.53 24.87 -20.56
CA TRP A 216 -30.31 25.58 -21.82
C TRP A 216 -31.64 26.00 -22.46
N PHE A 217 -32.60 25.08 -22.57
CA PHE A 217 -33.96 25.41 -23.04
C PHE A 217 -34.67 26.46 -22.20
N ARG A 218 -34.25 26.71 -20.94
CA ARG A 218 -34.80 27.78 -20.10
C ARG A 218 -34.05 29.12 -20.20
N ARG A 219 -32.86 29.16 -20.79
CA ARG A 219 -31.93 30.30 -20.72
C ARG A 219 -31.43 30.81 -22.07
N HIS A 220 -31.68 30.12 -23.18
CA HIS A 220 -31.21 30.53 -24.50
C HIS A 220 -31.79 31.88 -24.93
N ARG A 221 -31.21 32.55 -25.92
CA ARG A 221 -31.50 33.98 -26.20
C ARG A 221 -32.91 34.26 -26.73
N TYR A 222 -33.49 33.37 -27.52
CA TYR A 222 -34.86 33.47 -28.03
C TYR A 222 -35.86 33.26 -26.90
N GLU A 223 -36.44 34.33 -26.35
CA GLU A 223 -37.24 34.29 -25.11
C GLU A 223 -38.58 33.58 -25.33
N GLU A 224 -39.17 33.81 -26.50
CA GLU A 224 -40.42 33.24 -26.99
C GLU A 224 -40.37 31.71 -27.09
N LEU A 225 -39.20 31.15 -27.40
CA LEU A 225 -38.97 29.71 -27.52
C LEU A 225 -38.49 29.06 -26.21
N ARG A 226 -38.27 29.83 -25.14
CA ARG A 226 -37.78 29.28 -23.87
C ARG A 226 -38.82 28.39 -23.22
N ARG A 227 -38.37 27.28 -22.65
CA ARG A 227 -39.16 26.47 -21.73
C ARG A 227 -39.43 27.25 -20.43
N ALA A 228 -40.67 27.32 -19.99
CA ALA A 228 -41.06 28.01 -18.77
C ALA A 228 -40.62 27.24 -17.51
N VAL A 229 -40.59 27.93 -16.37
CA VAL A 229 -40.32 27.32 -15.06
C VAL A 229 -41.51 26.44 -14.68
N GLY A 230 -41.27 25.17 -14.36
CA GLY A 230 -42.33 24.18 -14.07
C GLY A 230 -42.95 23.51 -15.31
N GLU A 231 -42.67 23.98 -16.53
CA GLU A 231 -43.18 23.36 -17.75
C GLU A 231 -42.55 21.97 -17.99
N SER A 232 -43.41 20.97 -18.21
CA SER A 232 -42.99 19.60 -18.50
C SER A 232 -42.36 19.49 -19.89
N ARG A 233 -41.46 18.52 -20.11
CA ARG A 233 -40.84 18.30 -21.44
C ARG A 233 -41.85 17.97 -22.53
N ALA A 234 -42.93 17.27 -22.17
CA ALA A 234 -43.99 16.92 -23.10
C ALA A 234 -44.78 18.15 -23.54
N ARG A 235 -45.17 19.00 -22.58
CA ARG A 235 -45.80 20.30 -22.87
C ARG A 235 -44.93 21.20 -23.75
N TYR A 236 -43.63 21.25 -23.45
CA TYR A 236 -42.68 22.00 -24.28
C TYR A 236 -42.58 21.45 -25.70
N ALA A 237 -42.52 20.12 -25.87
CA ALA A 237 -42.50 19.49 -27.19
C ALA A 237 -43.76 19.81 -27.99
N LEU A 238 -44.95 19.80 -27.38
CA LEU A 238 -46.20 20.22 -28.02
C LEU A 238 -46.14 21.66 -28.50
N ARG A 239 -45.69 22.58 -27.63
CA ARG A 239 -45.53 23.98 -28.00
C ARG A 239 -44.58 24.16 -29.19
N LEU A 240 -43.49 23.39 -29.25
CA LEU A 240 -42.59 23.40 -30.42
C LEU A 240 -43.26 22.91 -31.71
N MET A 241 -44.25 22.01 -31.64
CA MET A 241 -45.00 21.58 -32.82
C MET A 241 -45.91 22.68 -33.37
N GLU A 242 -46.45 23.53 -32.49
CA GLU A 242 -47.33 24.64 -32.84
C GLU A 242 -46.57 25.84 -33.44
N MET A 243 -45.27 25.97 -33.14
CA MET A 243 -44.48 27.13 -33.60
C MET A 243 -44.35 27.19 -35.14
N PRO A 244 -44.27 28.39 -35.74
CA PRO A 244 -43.96 28.55 -37.16
C PRO A 244 -42.62 27.92 -37.53
N GLU A 245 -42.54 27.37 -38.74
CA GLU A 245 -41.33 26.71 -39.26
C GLU A 245 -40.06 27.59 -39.15
N PRO A 246 -40.07 28.91 -39.48
CA PRO A 246 -38.87 29.74 -39.35
C PRO A 246 -38.35 29.94 -37.92
N GLU A 247 -39.19 29.71 -36.89
CA GLU A 247 -38.77 29.76 -35.49
C GLU A 247 -38.10 28.45 -35.07
N ILE A 248 -38.63 27.32 -35.53
CA ILE A 248 -38.03 26.01 -35.29
C ILE A 248 -36.70 25.85 -36.03
N GLU A 249 -36.59 26.36 -37.27
CA GLU A 249 -35.31 26.42 -38.00
C GLU A 249 -34.22 27.13 -37.18
N ARG A 250 -34.54 28.29 -36.62
CA ARG A 250 -33.61 29.06 -35.76
C ARG A 250 -33.21 28.29 -34.51
N LEU A 251 -34.17 27.66 -33.84
CA LEU A 251 -33.91 26.86 -32.64
C LEU A 251 -33.07 25.62 -32.95
N LEU A 252 -33.33 24.93 -34.07
CA LEU A 252 -32.58 23.76 -34.53
C LEU A 252 -31.11 24.10 -34.76
N VAL A 253 -30.84 25.15 -35.54
CA VAL A 253 -29.47 25.58 -35.82
C VAL A 253 -28.78 26.02 -34.54
N TYR A 254 -29.46 26.76 -33.67
CA TYR A 254 -28.88 27.17 -32.39
C TYR A 254 -28.58 25.98 -31.46
N ALA A 255 -29.49 25.00 -31.37
CA ALA A 255 -29.28 23.77 -30.61
C ALA A 255 -28.06 23.01 -31.12
N MET A 256 -27.90 22.89 -32.45
CA MET A 256 -26.75 22.23 -33.08
C MET A 256 -25.42 22.92 -32.74
N LEU A 257 -25.36 24.25 -32.84
CA LEU A 257 -24.14 25.00 -32.51
C LEU A 257 -23.82 24.93 -31.02
N GLU A 258 -24.84 24.96 -30.15
CA GLU A 258 -24.66 24.83 -28.72
C GLU A 258 -24.16 23.44 -28.34
N ASP A 259 -24.75 22.38 -28.90
CA ASP A 259 -24.30 21.00 -28.69
C ASP A 259 -22.84 20.83 -29.08
N LEU A 260 -22.46 21.37 -30.25
CA LEU A 260 -21.08 21.34 -30.71
C LEU A 260 -20.15 22.16 -29.78
N ARG A 261 -20.58 23.34 -29.34
CA ARG A 261 -19.83 24.15 -28.36
C ARG A 261 -19.64 23.40 -27.04
N GLN A 262 -20.66 22.71 -26.55
CA GLN A 262 -20.57 21.89 -25.34
C GLN A 262 -19.60 20.72 -25.52
N ALA A 263 -19.60 20.06 -26.68
CA ALA A 263 -18.68 18.96 -27.00
C ALA A 263 -17.20 19.38 -27.01
N TYR A 264 -16.92 20.64 -27.32
CA TYR A 264 -15.57 21.20 -27.36
C TYR A 264 -15.18 22.02 -26.13
N ARG A 265 -16.13 22.32 -25.24
CA ARG A 265 -15.87 23.15 -24.04
C ARG A 265 -14.80 22.52 -23.15
N LYS A 266 -13.79 23.31 -22.77
CA LYS A 266 -12.77 22.93 -21.79
C LYS A 266 -13.31 23.20 -20.38
N TRP A 267 -13.24 22.20 -19.51
CA TRP A 267 -13.58 22.35 -18.10
C TRP A 267 -12.29 22.26 -17.29
N PRO A 268 -11.87 23.32 -16.58
CA PRO A 268 -10.54 23.40 -15.97
C PRO A 268 -10.30 22.41 -14.84
N ARG A 269 -11.36 21.91 -14.20
CA ARG A 269 -11.30 20.94 -13.10
C ARG A 269 -11.69 19.52 -13.49
N ILE A 270 -12.01 19.30 -14.76
CA ILE A 270 -12.57 18.04 -15.26
C ILE A 270 -11.76 17.64 -16.50
N PRO A 271 -10.99 16.54 -16.47
CA PRO A 271 -10.28 16.02 -17.63
C PRO A 271 -11.28 15.47 -18.67
N TRP A 272 -11.90 16.37 -19.42
CA TRP A 272 -12.89 16.07 -20.46
C TRP A 272 -12.22 15.69 -21.79
N PRO A 273 -12.83 14.83 -22.64
CA PRO A 273 -12.26 14.47 -23.95
C PRO A 273 -11.96 15.65 -24.89
N SER A 274 -12.58 16.81 -24.64
CA SER A 274 -12.28 18.05 -25.36
C SER A 274 -10.84 18.53 -25.19
N TRP A 275 -10.13 18.12 -24.13
CA TRP A 275 -8.70 18.42 -23.97
C TRP A 275 -7.84 17.72 -25.02
N GLY A 276 -8.21 16.50 -25.43
CA GLY A 276 -7.54 15.72 -26.47
C GLY A 276 -7.85 16.18 -27.90
N ARG A 277 -8.97 16.87 -28.13
CA ARG A 277 -9.36 17.38 -29.47
C ARG A 277 -8.44 18.52 -29.91
N GLY A 278 -7.58 18.23 -30.89
CA GLY A 278 -6.66 19.19 -31.50
C GLY A 278 -7.16 19.87 -32.79
N LEU A 279 -8.34 19.50 -33.31
CA LEU A 279 -8.92 20.08 -34.52
C LEU A 279 -10.40 20.46 -34.31
N TYR A 280 -10.83 21.57 -34.92
CA TYR A 280 -12.24 21.97 -35.01
C TYR A 280 -13.04 21.10 -35.99
N ALA A 281 -14.37 21.14 -35.92
CA ALA A 281 -15.23 20.46 -36.89
C ALA A 281 -15.20 21.19 -38.24
N LEU A 282 -15.50 20.48 -39.33
CA LEU A 282 -15.52 21.02 -40.69
C LEU A 282 -16.84 20.67 -41.40
N LEU A 283 -17.47 21.67 -42.00
CA LEU A 283 -18.67 21.52 -42.82
C LEU A 283 -18.42 22.14 -44.19
N VAL A 284 -18.81 21.42 -45.25
CA VAL A 284 -18.76 21.90 -46.63
C VAL A 284 -20.19 21.98 -47.18
N LEU A 285 -20.56 23.14 -47.73
CA LEU A 285 -21.88 23.40 -48.31
C LEU A 285 -21.74 23.99 -49.72
N ASN A 286 -22.78 23.80 -50.54
CA ASN A 286 -22.92 24.47 -51.84
C ASN A 286 -24.11 25.45 -51.79
N ALA A 287 -23.85 26.75 -51.97
CA ALA A 287 -24.86 27.82 -51.98
C ALA A 287 -25.79 27.79 -53.20
N GLY A 288 -25.47 26.99 -54.23
CA GLY A 288 -26.38 26.70 -55.34
C GLY A 288 -27.59 25.86 -54.94
N ASP A 289 -27.52 25.14 -53.82
CA ASP A 289 -28.65 24.43 -53.24
C ASP A 289 -29.51 25.40 -52.38
N PRO A 290 -30.82 25.54 -52.67
CA PRO A 290 -31.71 26.45 -51.94
C PRO A 290 -31.76 26.20 -50.42
N HIS A 291 -31.68 24.95 -49.99
CA HIS A 291 -31.74 24.57 -48.58
C HIS A 291 -30.41 24.83 -47.86
N HIS A 292 -29.28 24.63 -48.54
CA HIS A 292 -27.97 25.04 -48.01
C HIS A 292 -27.86 26.57 -47.87
N ALA A 293 -28.31 27.32 -48.87
CA ALA A 293 -28.34 28.78 -48.82
C ALA A 293 -29.23 29.30 -47.68
N ARG A 294 -30.41 28.70 -47.51
CA ARG A 294 -31.32 29.02 -46.40
C ARG A 294 -30.71 28.65 -45.05
N PHE A 295 -30.10 27.48 -44.90
CA PHE A 295 -29.42 27.09 -43.67
C PHE A 295 -28.30 28.08 -43.31
N LEU A 296 -27.52 28.53 -44.29
CA LEU A 296 -26.48 29.54 -44.07
C LEU A 296 -27.05 30.88 -43.57
N GLN A 297 -28.17 31.34 -44.14
CA GLN A 297 -28.86 32.55 -43.67
C GLN A 297 -29.32 32.41 -42.21
N VAL A 298 -29.90 31.27 -41.85
CA VAL A 298 -30.34 30.99 -40.47
C VAL A 298 -29.14 30.89 -39.53
N LEU A 299 -28.07 30.22 -39.94
CA LEU A 299 -26.82 30.10 -39.19
C LEU A 299 -26.24 31.47 -38.86
N GLU A 300 -26.05 32.32 -39.86
CA GLU A 300 -25.48 33.65 -39.67
C GLU A 300 -26.35 34.53 -38.77
N LYS A 301 -27.68 34.46 -38.94
CA LYS A 301 -28.61 35.14 -38.05
C LYS A 301 -28.46 34.65 -36.60
N VAL A 302 -28.36 33.34 -36.39
CA VAL A 302 -28.14 32.76 -35.06
C VAL A 302 -26.79 33.21 -34.47
N LEU A 303 -25.72 33.23 -35.27
CA LEU A 303 -24.40 33.70 -34.82
C LEU A 303 -24.44 35.17 -34.40
N TYR A 304 -25.08 36.02 -35.20
CA TYR A 304 -25.26 37.45 -34.91
C TYR A 304 -26.13 37.65 -33.67
N ASP A 305 -27.30 37.02 -33.62
CA ASP A 305 -28.25 37.14 -32.53
C ASP A 305 -27.63 36.65 -31.22
N THR A 306 -26.94 35.51 -31.21
CA THR A 306 -26.50 34.85 -29.97
C THR A 306 -25.07 35.21 -29.54
N GLY A 307 -24.21 35.64 -30.47
CA GLY A 307 -22.78 35.83 -30.24
C GLY A 307 -22.03 34.53 -29.94
N ILE A 308 -22.61 33.37 -30.24
CA ILE A 308 -21.95 32.08 -30.03
C ILE A 308 -20.75 31.94 -31.00
N VAL A 309 -19.64 31.42 -30.49
CA VAL A 309 -18.47 31.10 -31.31
C VAL A 309 -18.43 29.58 -31.49
N PRO A 310 -18.96 29.04 -32.60
CA PRO A 310 -19.00 27.60 -32.79
C PRO A 310 -17.60 27.06 -33.13
N PRO A 311 -17.23 25.88 -32.62
CA PRO A 311 -15.98 25.20 -32.97
C PRO A 311 -16.12 24.48 -34.34
N LEU A 312 -16.61 25.20 -35.36
CA LEU A 312 -16.94 24.72 -36.70
C LEU A 312 -16.36 25.67 -37.76
N LEU A 313 -15.53 25.14 -38.65
CA LEU A 313 -15.12 25.82 -39.88
C LEU A 313 -16.12 25.47 -40.99
N LEU A 314 -16.65 26.46 -41.67
CA LEU A 314 -17.62 26.28 -42.77
C LEU A 314 -16.99 26.75 -44.08
N ILE A 315 -16.97 25.89 -45.09
CA ILE A 315 -16.54 26.21 -46.45
C ILE A 315 -17.77 26.16 -47.35
N VAL A 316 -18.10 27.27 -47.99
CA VAL A 316 -19.25 27.42 -48.87
C VAL A 316 -18.78 27.69 -50.29
N GLU A 317 -19.25 26.88 -51.22
CA GLU A 317 -19.00 27.03 -52.66
C GLU A 317 -20.25 27.56 -53.36
N GLY A 318 -20.13 28.54 -54.26
CA GLY A 318 -21.24 29.00 -55.10
C GLY A 318 -21.41 30.53 -55.18
N PRO A 319 -22.42 31.00 -55.92
CA PRO A 319 -22.75 32.42 -56.02
C PRO A 319 -23.15 32.96 -54.64
N GLU A 320 -22.92 34.26 -54.41
CA GLU A 320 -23.29 34.87 -53.13
C GLU A 320 -24.79 34.69 -52.88
N PRO A 321 -25.20 34.09 -51.74
CA PRO A 321 -26.61 33.88 -51.47
C PRO A 321 -27.31 35.23 -51.28
N SER A 322 -28.18 35.59 -52.23
CA SER A 322 -29.01 36.78 -52.21
C SER A 322 -29.98 36.72 -51.02
N GLY A 323 -29.84 37.58 -50.01
CA GLY A 323 -30.82 37.58 -48.90
C GLY A 323 -30.54 38.35 -47.61
N LEU A 324 -29.35 38.95 -47.40
CA LEU A 324 -29.09 39.81 -46.23
C LEU A 324 -28.50 41.15 -46.66
N VAL A 325 -29.39 42.12 -46.85
CA VAL A 325 -29.09 43.56 -46.93
C VAL A 325 -28.78 44.05 -45.51
N GLY A 326 -27.62 44.70 -45.29
CA GLY A 326 -27.48 45.59 -44.13
C GLY A 326 -26.09 45.82 -43.51
N LEU A 327 -25.06 45.02 -43.80
CA LEU A 327 -23.70 45.34 -43.35
C LEU A 327 -22.83 45.68 -44.56
N PRO A 328 -22.28 46.90 -44.66
CA PRO A 328 -21.37 47.24 -45.75
C PRO A 328 -20.13 46.33 -45.64
N GLY A 329 -20.00 45.40 -46.56
CA GLY A 329 -18.71 44.74 -46.78
C GLY A 329 -17.69 45.82 -47.15
N PRO A 330 -16.45 45.78 -46.65
CA PRO A 330 -15.46 46.76 -47.02
C PRO A 330 -15.29 46.78 -48.55
N PRO A 331 -15.04 47.96 -49.16
CA PRO A 331 -14.70 48.01 -50.58
C PRO A 331 -13.52 47.07 -50.83
N ALA A 332 -13.55 46.36 -51.95
CA ALA A 332 -12.41 45.55 -52.39
C ALA A 332 -11.15 46.43 -52.26
N ALA A 333 -10.23 46.04 -51.37
CA ALA A 333 -9.01 46.82 -51.16
C ALA A 333 -8.31 46.96 -52.51
N GLY A 334 -8.29 48.17 -53.04
CA GLY A 334 -7.67 48.47 -54.32
C GLY A 334 -6.18 48.15 -54.27
N GLY A 335 -5.70 47.38 -55.26
CA GLY A 335 -4.33 47.49 -55.78
C GLY A 335 -3.26 46.53 -55.27
N GLU A 336 -3.39 45.88 -54.11
CA GLU A 336 -2.32 44.99 -53.59
C GLU A 336 -2.65 43.49 -53.74
N ARG A 337 -1.69 42.69 -54.23
CA ARG A 337 -1.73 41.22 -54.21
C ARG A 337 -1.62 40.72 -52.77
N ARG A 338 -2.74 40.72 -52.03
CA ARG A 338 -2.83 40.07 -50.71
C ARG A 338 -2.92 38.56 -50.87
N THR A 339 -2.24 37.82 -50.00
CA THR A 339 -2.35 36.36 -49.94
C THR A 339 -3.59 35.94 -49.15
N VAL A 340 -4.04 34.69 -49.28
CA VAL A 340 -5.16 34.15 -48.50
C VAL A 340 -4.89 34.22 -46.98
N ALA A 341 -3.62 34.09 -46.56
CA ALA A 341 -3.23 34.24 -45.16
C ALA A 341 -3.43 35.68 -44.65
N ASP A 342 -3.10 36.68 -45.46
CA ASP A 342 -3.29 38.10 -45.10
C ASP A 342 -4.79 38.43 -44.93
N GLU A 343 -5.64 37.85 -45.78
CA GLU A 343 -7.10 38.04 -45.69
C GLU A 343 -7.69 37.41 -44.41
N VAL A 344 -7.18 36.25 -43.99
CA VAL A 344 -7.57 35.61 -42.72
C VAL A 344 -7.14 36.45 -41.51
N GLU A 345 -5.94 37.02 -41.53
CA GLU A 345 -5.43 37.81 -40.40
C GLU A 345 -6.12 39.17 -40.29
N ASP A 346 -6.40 39.82 -41.43
CA ASP A 346 -7.21 41.03 -41.50
C ASP A 346 -8.65 40.76 -41.00
N TRP A 347 -9.24 39.63 -41.39
CA TRP A 347 -10.53 39.19 -40.84
C TRP A 347 -10.51 38.99 -39.33
N ARG A 348 -9.49 38.29 -38.79
CA ARG A 348 -9.34 38.11 -37.33
C ARG A 348 -9.25 39.45 -36.60
N SER A 349 -8.48 40.39 -37.16
CA SER A 349 -8.32 41.73 -36.62
C SER A 349 -9.65 42.51 -36.62
N ARG A 350 -10.45 42.39 -37.69
CA ARG A 350 -11.79 43.00 -37.74
C ARG A 350 -12.76 42.39 -36.74
N VAL A 351 -12.79 41.05 -36.62
CA VAL A 351 -13.65 40.38 -35.65
C VAL A 351 -13.30 40.79 -34.22
N ALA A 352 -12.01 40.98 -33.92
CA ALA A 352 -11.57 41.45 -32.61
C ALA A 352 -12.00 42.91 -32.32
N LEU A 353 -12.07 43.77 -33.33
CA LEU A 353 -12.36 45.20 -33.19
C LEU A 353 -13.83 45.59 -33.35
N ARG A 354 -14.56 44.97 -34.30
CA ARG A 354 -15.88 45.41 -34.79
C ARG A 354 -17.04 44.48 -34.42
N GLY A 355 -16.78 43.33 -33.79
CA GLY A 355 -17.81 42.34 -33.46
C GLY A 355 -17.94 41.22 -34.51
N PRO A 356 -19.00 40.39 -34.45
CA PRO A 356 -19.09 39.15 -35.22
C PRO A 356 -19.33 39.42 -36.72
N GLU A 357 -18.24 39.46 -37.50
CA GLU A 357 -18.29 39.33 -38.96
C GLU A 357 -18.01 37.85 -39.31
N PRO A 358 -19.03 37.02 -39.57
CA PRO A 358 -18.82 35.58 -39.76
C PRO A 358 -18.18 35.25 -41.09
N ARG A 359 -18.30 36.10 -42.12
CA ARG A 359 -17.86 35.79 -43.49
C ARG A 359 -16.43 36.22 -43.76
N LEU A 360 -15.70 35.36 -44.48
CA LEU A 360 -14.48 35.70 -45.18
C LEU A 360 -14.66 35.31 -46.66
N ARG A 361 -14.65 36.31 -47.54
CA ARG A 361 -14.82 36.12 -48.98
C ARG A 361 -13.47 35.80 -49.61
N LEU A 362 -13.39 34.71 -50.35
CA LEU A 362 -12.21 34.30 -51.09
C LEU A 362 -12.57 34.17 -52.58
N ALA A 363 -11.89 34.92 -53.42
CA ALA A 363 -12.06 34.80 -54.87
C ALA A 363 -11.40 33.50 -55.36
N GLY A 364 -12.10 32.76 -56.23
CA GLY A 364 -11.68 31.44 -56.68
C GLY A 364 -10.34 31.42 -57.43
N ASP A 365 -10.00 32.49 -58.14
CA ASP A 365 -8.72 32.70 -58.83
C ASP A 365 -7.53 32.83 -57.86
N ARG A 366 -7.79 33.15 -56.59
CA ARG A 366 -6.79 33.22 -55.50
C ARG A 366 -6.58 31.89 -54.78
N VAL A 367 -7.43 30.89 -55.01
CA VAL A 367 -7.27 29.55 -54.41
C VAL A 367 -6.18 28.80 -55.19
N LYS A 368 -5.12 28.42 -54.47
CA LYS A 368 -3.96 27.72 -55.05
C LYS A 368 -3.82 26.36 -54.39
N LEU A 369 -3.98 25.31 -55.18
CA LEU A 369 -3.87 23.92 -54.75
C LEU A 369 -2.64 23.30 -55.41
N ARG A 370 -1.65 22.90 -54.61
CA ARG A 370 -0.43 22.24 -55.11
C ARG A 370 -0.59 20.73 -55.15
N ASP A 371 -0.13 20.08 -56.20
CA ASP A 371 -0.08 18.62 -56.23
C ASP A 371 0.81 18.07 -55.12
N GLY A 372 0.38 16.99 -54.47
CA GLY A 372 1.14 16.32 -53.41
C GLY A 372 1.11 16.98 -52.03
N TYR A 373 0.19 17.91 -51.75
CA TYR A 373 -0.01 18.45 -50.39
C TYR A 373 -0.24 17.34 -49.35
N ARG A 374 0.47 17.44 -48.20
CA ARG A 374 0.30 16.57 -47.04
C ARG A 374 0.01 17.42 -45.80
N ALA A 375 -1.13 17.18 -45.18
CA ALA A 375 -1.50 17.88 -43.95
C ALA A 375 -0.55 17.52 -42.80
N ARG A 376 -0.10 18.52 -42.01
CA ARG A 376 0.89 18.35 -40.94
C ARG A 376 0.22 18.09 -39.59
N LEU A 377 -0.60 17.03 -39.53
CA LEU A 377 -1.46 16.70 -38.37
C LEU A 377 -0.77 15.90 -37.26
N GLY A 378 0.56 15.73 -37.28
CA GLY A 378 1.29 14.94 -36.29
C GLY A 378 1.11 15.44 -34.85
N ARG A 379 1.12 16.77 -34.65
CA ARG A 379 0.90 17.40 -33.33
C ARG A 379 -0.49 17.11 -32.75
N VAL A 380 -1.49 16.91 -33.61
CA VAL A 380 -2.87 16.58 -33.18
C VAL A 380 -2.92 15.16 -32.60
N LYS A 381 -2.22 14.21 -33.21
CA LYS A 381 -2.13 12.83 -32.70
C LYS A 381 -1.39 12.76 -31.37
N VAL A 382 -0.26 13.48 -31.24
CA VAL A 382 0.48 13.56 -29.97
C VAL A 382 -0.40 14.10 -28.84
N ARG A 383 -1.25 15.09 -29.12
CA ARG A 383 -2.19 15.63 -28.13
C ARG A 383 -3.23 14.60 -27.68
N ALA A 384 -3.78 13.82 -28.61
CA ALA A 384 -4.71 12.74 -28.27
C ALA A 384 -4.02 11.63 -27.45
N VAL A 385 -2.83 11.22 -27.85
CA VAL A 385 -2.02 10.22 -27.12
C VAL A 385 -1.64 10.72 -25.72
N GLY A 386 -1.18 11.97 -25.61
CA GLY A 386 -0.84 12.59 -24.33
C GLY A 386 -2.04 12.65 -23.38
N TYR A 387 -3.24 12.97 -23.88
CA TYR A 387 -4.47 12.88 -23.09
C TYR A 387 -4.70 11.45 -22.55
N TRP A 388 -4.55 10.43 -23.40
CA TRP A 388 -4.73 9.04 -22.98
C TRP A 388 -3.66 8.54 -22.00
N LEU A 389 -2.40 8.96 -22.14
CA LEU A 389 -1.34 8.65 -21.19
C LEU A 389 -1.61 9.24 -19.81
N VAL A 390 -2.10 10.48 -19.74
CA VAL A 390 -2.50 11.11 -18.46
C VAL A 390 -3.66 10.34 -17.82
N MET A 391 -4.64 9.89 -18.61
CA MET A 391 -5.74 9.07 -18.09
C MET A 391 -5.27 7.71 -17.58
N LEU A 392 -4.34 7.06 -18.29
CA LEU A 392 -3.74 5.79 -17.85
C LEU A 392 -2.93 5.98 -16.57
N ALA A 393 -2.13 7.04 -16.47
CA ALA A 393 -1.34 7.33 -15.27
C ALA A 393 -2.25 7.57 -14.04
N LEU A 394 -3.35 8.32 -14.20
CA LEU A 394 -4.33 8.53 -13.12
C LEU A 394 -5.05 7.24 -12.70
N LEU A 395 -5.17 6.27 -13.60
CA LEU A 395 -5.77 4.96 -13.31
C LEU A 395 -4.80 4.02 -12.58
N VAL A 396 -3.52 3.99 -12.98
CA VAL A 396 -2.53 3.01 -12.54
C VAL A 396 -1.73 3.46 -11.31
N ALA A 397 -1.43 4.76 -11.17
CA ALA A 397 -0.58 5.24 -10.10
C ALA A 397 -1.14 4.95 -8.68
N PRO A 398 -2.45 5.16 -8.39
CA PRO A 398 -2.98 4.86 -7.06
C PRO A 398 -2.85 3.39 -6.64
N PRO A 399 -3.27 2.38 -7.43
CA PRO A 399 -3.08 0.99 -7.05
C PRO A 399 -1.60 0.58 -7.00
N MET A 400 -0.72 1.12 -7.84
CA MET A 400 0.72 0.85 -7.72
C MET A 400 1.30 1.33 -6.39
N VAL A 401 0.85 2.47 -5.86
CA VAL A 401 1.33 2.99 -4.57
C VAL A 401 0.77 2.17 -3.40
N VAL A 402 -0.53 1.84 -3.44
CA VAL A 402 -1.20 1.09 -2.35
C VAL A 402 -0.79 -0.38 -2.31
N TYR A 403 -0.71 -1.04 -3.46
CA TYR A 403 -0.28 -2.44 -3.52
C TYR A 403 1.25 -2.56 -3.53
N GLY A 404 1.98 -1.55 -4.00
CA GLY A 404 3.44 -1.55 -3.96
C GLY A 404 4.02 -1.57 -2.55
N SER A 405 3.34 -0.96 -1.57
CA SER A 405 3.74 -1.04 -0.16
C SER A 405 3.43 -2.39 0.48
N ASN A 406 2.33 -3.04 0.11
CA ASN A 406 1.90 -4.32 0.70
C ASN A 406 2.44 -5.57 -0.03
N TRP A 407 2.87 -5.44 -1.29
CA TRP A 407 3.46 -6.55 -2.05
C TRP A 407 4.98 -6.68 -1.82
N PHE A 408 5.63 -5.64 -1.28
CA PHE A 408 7.08 -5.60 -1.09
C PHE A 408 7.55 -5.05 0.27
N GLY A 409 6.65 -4.75 1.21
CA GLY A 409 7.00 -4.11 2.48
C GLY A 409 6.36 -4.78 3.69
N CYS A 410 7.13 -4.85 4.77
CA CYS A 410 6.63 -5.09 6.11
C CYS A 410 5.80 -3.89 6.60
N GLY A 411 5.01 -4.08 7.64
CA GLY A 411 4.25 -3.02 8.29
C GLY A 411 5.09 -1.86 8.85
N PRO A 412 4.45 -0.74 9.24
CA PRO A 412 5.12 0.40 9.83
C PRO A 412 5.81 0.00 11.15
N GLY A 413 7.10 0.30 11.29
CA GLY A 413 7.92 -0.15 12.43
C GLY A 413 8.72 -1.43 12.15
N MET A 414 8.64 -1.96 10.94
CA MET A 414 9.41 -3.12 10.49
C MET A 414 10.18 -2.85 9.20
N MET A 415 11.18 -3.69 8.93
CA MET A 415 11.94 -3.73 7.69
C MET A 415 11.98 -5.16 7.14
N TRP A 416 12.01 -5.28 5.82
CA TRP A 416 12.26 -6.55 5.15
C TRP A 416 13.77 -6.79 5.08
N ALA A 417 14.25 -7.85 5.73
CA ALA A 417 15.66 -8.24 5.76
C ALA A 417 15.79 -9.76 5.80
N ASP A 418 16.75 -10.33 5.06
CA ASP A 418 17.04 -11.78 5.05
C ASP A 418 15.81 -12.68 4.78
N GLN A 419 14.88 -12.20 3.95
CA GLN A 419 13.59 -12.86 3.67
C GLN A 419 12.62 -12.93 4.87
N GLN A 420 12.72 -11.95 5.78
CA GLN A 420 11.93 -11.88 7.00
C GLN A 420 11.47 -10.44 7.26
N CYS A 421 10.34 -10.28 7.95
CA CYS A 421 9.95 -9.00 8.52
C CYS A 421 10.47 -8.87 9.95
N VAL A 422 11.40 -7.93 10.17
CA VAL A 422 12.05 -7.69 11.46
C VAL A 422 11.77 -6.27 11.94
N GLY A 423 11.68 -6.07 13.25
CA GLY A 423 11.28 -4.80 13.86
C GLY A 423 10.18 -4.97 14.92
N LEU A 424 9.42 -3.91 15.17
CA LEU A 424 8.36 -3.89 16.17
C LEU A 424 6.99 -3.86 15.47
N SER A 425 6.10 -4.77 15.83
CA SER A 425 4.70 -4.76 15.38
C SER A 425 3.80 -5.48 16.41
N ASP A 426 2.53 -5.11 16.46
CA ASP A 426 1.49 -5.80 17.22
C ASP A 426 0.59 -6.69 16.32
N ASP A 427 0.84 -6.69 15.00
CA ASP A 427 0.14 -7.53 14.05
C ASP A 427 0.97 -8.75 13.61
N LEU A 428 0.41 -9.93 13.89
CA LEU A 428 1.01 -11.22 13.54
C LEU A 428 1.02 -11.45 12.01
N ALA A 429 0.09 -10.86 11.26
CA ALA A 429 0.09 -10.95 9.80
C ALA A 429 1.26 -10.17 9.18
N GLU A 430 1.69 -9.13 9.88
CA GLU A 430 2.81 -8.26 9.53
C GLU A 430 4.16 -8.92 9.86
N ILE A 431 4.28 -9.53 11.05
CA ILE A 431 5.49 -10.24 11.48
C ILE A 431 5.72 -11.53 10.67
N ASP A 432 4.63 -12.21 10.28
CA ASP A 432 4.62 -13.56 9.70
C ASP A 432 5.47 -14.56 10.53
N PRO A 433 5.13 -14.76 11.83
CA PRO A 433 5.97 -15.52 12.74
C PRO A 433 6.04 -16.99 12.35
N ASN A 434 7.09 -17.67 12.80
CA ASN A 434 7.25 -19.10 12.61
C ASN A 434 5.99 -19.85 13.10
N PRO A 435 5.46 -20.82 12.32
CA PRO A 435 4.26 -21.56 12.68
C PRO A 435 4.26 -22.18 14.08
N ALA A 436 5.43 -22.54 14.62
CA ALA A 436 5.58 -23.12 15.96
C ALA A 436 5.25 -22.11 17.09
N LEU A 437 5.44 -20.81 16.85
CA LEU A 437 5.21 -19.75 17.83
C LEU A 437 3.77 -19.21 17.80
N ARG A 438 3.08 -19.37 16.67
CA ARG A 438 1.77 -18.77 16.44
C ARG A 438 0.72 -19.05 17.53
N PRO A 439 0.55 -20.26 18.09
CA PRO A 439 -0.40 -20.49 19.18
C PRO A 439 -0.12 -19.64 20.43
N ILE A 440 1.16 -19.46 20.76
CA ILE A 440 1.60 -18.65 21.90
C ILE A 440 1.36 -17.16 21.64
N LEU A 441 1.71 -16.70 20.44
CA LEU A 441 1.56 -15.30 20.05
C LEU A 441 0.09 -14.89 19.94
N GLU A 442 -0.78 -15.78 19.44
CA GLU A 442 -2.23 -15.58 19.44
C GLU A 442 -2.77 -15.45 20.86
N GLN A 443 -2.27 -16.25 21.80
CA GLN A 443 -2.65 -16.15 23.21
C GLN A 443 -2.20 -14.83 23.85
N ILE A 444 -0.99 -14.35 23.54
CA ILE A 444 -0.51 -13.02 23.97
C ILE A 444 -1.38 -11.90 23.36
N LYS A 445 -1.70 -12.00 22.07
CA LYS A 445 -2.59 -11.04 21.39
C LYS A 445 -3.97 -11.01 22.05
N GLN A 446 -4.51 -12.17 22.42
CA GLN A 446 -5.76 -12.27 23.16
C GLN A 446 -5.64 -11.64 24.56
N GLN A 447 -4.58 -11.94 25.31
CA GLN A 447 -4.33 -11.34 26.62
C GLN A 447 -4.19 -9.81 26.55
N ASN A 448 -3.57 -9.28 25.50
CA ASN A 448 -3.48 -7.84 25.25
C ASN A 448 -4.85 -7.22 24.90
N ALA A 449 -5.68 -7.93 24.14
CA ALA A 449 -7.03 -7.48 23.78
C ALA A 449 -7.99 -7.48 24.98
N ASP A 450 -7.78 -8.38 25.94
CA ASP A 450 -8.60 -8.53 27.15
C ASP A 450 -8.25 -7.53 28.27
N ILE A 451 -7.27 -6.63 28.05
CA ILE A 451 -6.86 -5.62 29.04
C ILE A 451 -8.00 -4.63 29.31
N ASP A 452 -8.33 -4.42 30.59
CA ASP A 452 -9.25 -3.35 31.02
C ASP A 452 -8.59 -1.98 30.85
N THR A 453 -8.99 -1.27 29.79
CA THR A 453 -8.49 0.07 29.45
C THR A 453 -8.81 1.15 30.49
N LYS A 454 -9.63 0.86 31.51
CA LYS A 454 -9.85 1.77 32.65
C LYS A 454 -8.70 1.74 33.66
N GLN A 455 -7.89 0.69 33.63
CA GLN A 455 -6.69 0.57 34.47
C GLN A 455 -5.49 1.16 33.76
N ARG A 456 -4.48 1.58 34.53
CA ARG A 456 -3.18 1.97 33.96
C ARG A 456 -2.53 0.76 33.30
N VAL A 457 -2.11 0.92 32.04
CA VAL A 457 -1.49 -0.15 31.23
C VAL A 457 -0.01 0.13 31.09
N ILE A 458 0.82 -0.85 31.47
CA ILE A 458 2.28 -0.77 31.39
C ILE A 458 2.75 -1.68 30.26
N THR A 459 3.52 -1.12 29.35
CA THR A 459 4.05 -1.82 28.17
C THR A 459 5.38 -2.51 28.52
N VAL A 460 5.46 -3.81 28.27
CA VAL A 460 6.72 -4.57 28.31
C VAL A 460 6.99 -5.11 26.91
N PHE A 461 8.20 -4.93 26.41
CA PHE A 461 8.59 -5.43 25.10
C PHE A 461 9.25 -6.81 25.22
N TYR A 462 8.86 -7.75 24.36
CA TYR A 462 9.64 -8.95 24.10
C TYR A 462 10.60 -8.69 22.94
N LEU A 463 11.90 -8.84 23.15
CA LEU A 463 12.92 -8.75 22.10
C LEU A 463 13.57 -10.12 21.88
N GLY A 464 13.22 -10.76 20.76
CA GLY A 464 13.75 -12.07 20.38
C GLY A 464 13.32 -12.48 18.97
N PRO A 465 13.81 -13.63 18.48
CA PRO A 465 13.53 -14.11 17.14
C PRO A 465 12.12 -14.69 17.07
N LEU A 466 11.29 -14.13 16.18
CA LEU A 466 9.94 -14.62 15.90
C LEU A 466 9.84 -15.29 14.52
N THR A 467 10.85 -15.11 13.67
CA THR A 467 10.93 -15.65 12.32
C THR A 467 12.26 -16.36 12.09
N THR A 468 12.27 -17.39 11.23
CA THR A 468 13.49 -18.12 10.82
C THR A 468 13.55 -18.20 9.30
N SER A 469 14.73 -18.00 8.71
CA SER A 469 14.93 -18.09 7.25
C SER A 469 15.21 -19.54 6.80
N HIS A 470 15.65 -20.37 7.75
CA HIS A 470 15.89 -21.81 7.59
C HIS A 470 15.31 -22.59 8.79
N PRO A 471 15.15 -23.93 8.70
CA PRO A 471 14.65 -24.73 9.82
C PRO A 471 15.67 -24.79 10.95
N ALA A 472 15.64 -23.81 11.85
CA ALA A 472 16.43 -23.79 13.09
C ALA A 472 15.50 -24.16 14.27
N GLU A 473 15.25 -25.46 14.45
CA GLU A 473 14.29 -25.97 15.45
C GLU A 473 14.65 -25.52 16.89
N ASP A 474 15.94 -25.49 17.22
CA ASP A 474 16.42 -25.18 18.57
C ASP A 474 16.13 -23.71 18.98
N GLN A 475 16.32 -22.76 18.06
CA GLN A 475 16.04 -21.33 18.31
C GLN A 475 14.55 -21.08 18.57
N MET A 476 13.67 -21.80 17.86
CA MET A 476 12.23 -21.65 18.02
C MET A 476 11.73 -22.25 19.33
N ALA A 477 12.30 -23.38 19.78
CA ALA A 477 11.95 -23.95 21.08
C ALA A 477 12.32 -23.01 22.25
N GLY A 478 13.48 -22.34 22.16
CA GLY A 478 13.90 -21.30 23.11
C GLY A 478 12.92 -20.12 23.13
N SER A 479 12.61 -19.56 21.96
CA SER A 479 11.68 -18.42 21.80
C SER A 479 10.26 -18.76 22.28
N ALA A 480 9.79 -19.97 21.97
CA ALA A 480 8.51 -20.49 22.46
C ALA A 480 8.51 -20.56 24.00
N GLY A 481 9.62 -21.01 24.60
CA GLY A 481 9.83 -20.98 26.04
C GLY A 481 9.71 -19.58 26.62
N GLU A 482 10.49 -18.63 26.10
CA GLU A 482 10.49 -17.25 26.60
C GLU A 482 9.09 -16.63 26.54
N LEU A 483 8.42 -16.73 25.40
CA LEU A 483 7.07 -16.21 25.21
C LEU A 483 6.04 -16.90 26.12
N ALA A 484 6.16 -18.21 26.34
CA ALA A 484 5.27 -18.95 27.23
C ALA A 484 5.39 -18.47 28.69
N GLY A 485 6.61 -18.28 29.20
CA GLY A 485 6.83 -17.75 30.54
C GLY A 485 6.29 -16.33 30.72
N ILE A 486 6.51 -15.46 29.72
CA ILE A 486 5.99 -14.08 29.68
C ILE A 486 4.46 -14.09 29.69
N ALA A 487 3.82 -14.86 28.81
CA ALA A 487 2.36 -14.94 28.70
C ALA A 487 1.71 -15.53 29.95
N ALA A 488 2.34 -16.54 30.57
CA ALA A 488 1.87 -17.10 31.83
C ALA A 488 1.91 -16.04 32.95
N ARG A 489 3.00 -15.29 33.07
CA ARG A 489 3.13 -14.23 34.09
C ARG A 489 2.23 -13.03 33.80
N GLN A 490 2.09 -12.61 32.54
CA GLN A 490 1.17 -11.55 32.11
C GLN A 490 -0.26 -11.89 32.54
N GLY A 491 -0.75 -13.07 32.15
CA GLY A 491 -2.10 -13.53 32.52
C GLY A 491 -2.30 -13.66 34.03
N ALA A 492 -1.29 -14.14 34.77
CA ALA A 492 -1.35 -14.21 36.23
C ALA A 492 -1.45 -12.83 36.89
N TYR A 493 -0.64 -11.87 36.44
CA TYR A 493 -0.61 -10.51 36.98
C TYR A 493 -1.88 -9.73 36.63
N ASN A 494 -2.31 -9.76 35.36
CA ASN A 494 -3.46 -9.01 34.87
C ASN A 494 -4.79 -9.44 35.50
N ARG A 495 -4.94 -10.71 35.88
CA ARG A 495 -6.14 -11.21 36.58
C ARG A 495 -6.32 -10.63 37.98
N LEU A 496 -5.23 -10.22 38.64
CA LEU A 496 -5.22 -9.83 40.06
C LEU A 496 -4.88 -8.34 40.25
N GLY A 497 -4.33 -7.67 39.23
CA GLY A 497 -3.73 -6.35 39.33
C GLY A 497 -4.68 -5.20 38.98
N SER A 498 -4.61 -4.13 39.78
CA SER A 498 -5.20 -2.83 39.40
C SER A 498 -4.41 -2.08 38.32
N TRP A 499 -3.17 -2.50 38.02
CA TRP A 499 -2.44 -2.05 36.83
C TRP A 499 -2.22 -3.27 35.94
N GLN A 500 -2.26 -3.08 34.62
CA GLN A 500 -2.26 -4.15 33.62
C GLN A 500 -0.96 -4.15 32.82
N ILE A 501 -0.49 -5.31 32.39
CA ILE A 501 0.69 -5.47 31.54
C ILE A 501 0.24 -5.75 30.11
N LYS A 502 0.75 -4.96 29.16
CA LYS A 502 0.66 -5.21 27.72
C LYS A 502 2.02 -5.68 27.22
N VAL A 503 2.05 -6.75 26.43
CA VAL A 503 3.28 -7.26 25.82
C VAL A 503 3.33 -6.87 24.35
N GLU A 504 4.33 -6.10 23.94
CA GLU A 504 4.57 -5.76 22.52
C GLU A 504 5.75 -6.57 21.96
N LEU A 505 5.69 -6.93 20.69
CA LEU A 505 6.58 -7.93 20.08
C LEU A 505 7.62 -7.28 19.17
N ALA A 506 8.89 -7.45 19.49
CA ALA A 506 10.01 -6.96 18.70
C ALA A 506 10.79 -8.15 18.10
N ASN A 507 10.55 -8.42 16.81
CA ASN A 507 11.21 -9.49 16.08
C ASN A 507 12.63 -9.10 15.68
N THR A 508 13.61 -9.87 16.14
CA THR A 508 15.04 -9.68 15.81
C THR A 508 15.48 -10.41 14.54
N GLY A 509 14.60 -11.21 13.94
CA GLY A 509 14.95 -12.15 12.87
C GLY A 509 15.88 -13.26 13.35
N GLN A 510 16.28 -14.13 12.43
CA GLN A 510 17.11 -15.29 12.72
C GLN A 510 18.43 -14.88 13.39
N ASP A 511 18.88 -15.70 14.35
CA ASP A 511 20.14 -15.54 15.08
C ASP A 511 20.37 -14.16 15.71
N TYR A 512 19.29 -13.41 16.01
CA TYR A 512 19.36 -12.03 16.52
C TYR A 512 20.03 -11.02 15.56
N ARG A 513 20.20 -11.35 14.27
CA ARG A 513 20.91 -10.52 13.29
C ARG A 513 20.42 -9.07 13.20
N HIS A 514 19.13 -8.83 13.47
CA HIS A 514 18.51 -7.52 13.40
C HIS A 514 18.08 -6.98 14.78
N ALA A 515 18.68 -7.48 15.86
CA ALA A 515 18.36 -7.06 17.23
C ALA A 515 18.56 -5.55 17.46
N GLU A 516 19.62 -4.96 16.91
CA GLU A 516 19.87 -3.52 16.99
C GLU A 516 18.72 -2.72 16.32
N PHE A 517 18.22 -3.18 15.18
CA PHE A 517 17.10 -2.52 14.51
C PHE A 517 15.81 -2.62 15.33
N ALA A 518 15.48 -3.81 15.84
CA ALA A 518 14.32 -4.01 16.71
C ALA A 518 14.40 -3.11 17.96
N ALA A 519 15.58 -3.00 18.59
CA ALA A 519 15.83 -2.09 19.71
C ALA A 519 15.63 -0.61 19.35
N ARG A 520 16.05 -0.18 18.16
CA ARG A 520 15.78 1.19 17.68
C ARG A 520 14.29 1.46 17.54
N MET A 521 13.50 0.47 17.10
CA MET A 521 12.05 0.60 16.99
C MET A 521 11.38 0.66 18.36
N ILE A 522 11.84 -0.14 19.33
CA ILE A 522 11.41 -0.02 20.74
C ILE A 522 11.71 1.38 21.28
N ARG A 523 12.93 1.90 21.07
CA ARG A 523 13.30 3.26 21.51
C ARG A 523 12.38 4.31 20.91
N GLN A 524 12.06 4.21 19.62
CA GLN A 524 11.14 5.14 18.96
C GLN A 524 9.72 5.04 19.53
N ARG A 525 9.22 3.82 19.72
CA ARG A 525 7.90 3.56 20.32
C ARG A 525 7.80 4.04 21.78
N SER A 526 8.90 4.00 22.51
CA SER A 526 8.98 4.39 23.93
C SER A 526 9.23 5.88 24.15
N ALA A 527 9.49 6.65 23.09
CA ALA A 527 9.88 8.05 23.21
C ALA A 527 8.75 8.90 23.82
N GLY A 528 8.94 9.33 25.07
CA GLY A 528 7.96 10.13 25.81
C GLY A 528 6.80 9.34 26.42
N ASP A 529 6.85 8.00 26.38
CA ASP A 529 5.87 7.12 27.01
C ASP A 529 6.29 6.82 28.46
N PRO A 530 5.58 7.34 29.48
CA PRO A 530 5.94 7.13 30.89
C PRO A 530 5.57 5.71 31.38
N ASP A 531 4.86 4.91 30.59
CA ASP A 531 4.29 3.62 30.99
C ASP A 531 5.07 2.42 30.40
N VAL A 532 6.36 2.61 30.11
CA VAL A 532 7.24 1.53 29.66
C VAL A 532 7.87 0.82 30.87
N GLY A 533 7.57 -0.48 31.01
CA GLY A 533 8.11 -1.33 32.07
C GLY A 533 9.49 -1.92 31.75
N GLY A 534 9.88 -1.99 30.47
CA GLY A 534 11.18 -2.48 30.03
C GLY A 534 11.12 -3.47 28.87
N VAL A 535 12.27 -4.09 28.60
CA VAL A 535 12.45 -5.13 27.58
C VAL A 535 12.83 -6.44 28.25
N ILE A 536 12.20 -7.54 27.84
CA ILE A 536 12.51 -8.91 28.27
C ILE A 536 12.93 -9.71 27.05
N GLY A 537 13.87 -10.64 27.22
CA GLY A 537 14.31 -11.55 26.18
C GLY A 537 15.83 -11.54 26.07
N LEU A 538 16.35 -11.13 24.91
CA LEU A 538 17.80 -10.99 24.67
C LEU A 538 18.59 -12.28 24.94
N ALA A 539 17.98 -13.45 24.72
CA ALA A 539 18.48 -14.75 25.18
C ALA A 539 19.90 -15.09 24.69
N TRP A 540 20.26 -14.68 23.47
CA TRP A 540 21.53 -15.08 22.88
C TRP A 540 22.62 -14.03 23.12
N SER A 541 23.77 -14.51 23.63
CA SER A 541 24.99 -13.72 23.78
C SER A 541 25.68 -13.51 22.44
N ARG A 542 25.27 -12.46 21.71
CA ARG A 542 25.84 -12.08 20.41
C ARG A 542 26.17 -10.59 20.37
N SER A 543 27.08 -10.20 19.47
CA SER A 543 27.41 -8.78 19.27
C SER A 543 26.19 -7.95 18.89
N GLU A 544 25.26 -8.50 18.10
CA GLU A 544 24.03 -7.80 17.73
C GLU A 544 23.11 -7.57 18.94
N THR A 545 23.12 -8.49 19.91
CA THR A 545 22.44 -8.31 21.20
C THR A 545 23.13 -7.23 22.03
N GLN A 546 24.47 -7.18 22.02
CA GLN A 546 25.26 -6.12 22.67
C GLN A 546 24.94 -4.73 22.06
N ASP A 547 24.79 -4.64 20.74
CA ASP A 547 24.36 -3.41 20.06
C ASP A 547 22.93 -3.00 20.45
N ALA A 548 22.01 -3.97 20.55
CA ALA A 548 20.67 -3.73 21.06
C ALA A 548 20.67 -3.21 22.51
N ILE A 549 21.52 -3.78 23.37
CA ILE A 549 21.69 -3.35 24.76
C ILE A 549 22.17 -1.90 24.84
N ARG A 550 23.09 -1.51 23.96
CA ARG A 550 23.56 -0.12 23.87
C ARG A 550 22.41 0.82 23.48
N VAL A 551 21.66 0.50 22.44
CA VAL A 551 20.55 1.33 21.94
C VAL A 551 19.48 1.57 23.02
N LEU A 552 19.13 0.52 23.76
CA LEU A 552 18.13 0.57 24.85
C LEU A 552 18.69 1.24 26.11
N GLY A 553 19.97 0.99 26.43
CA GLY A 553 20.68 1.62 27.54
C GLY A 553 20.82 3.14 27.35
N ASP A 554 21.15 3.60 26.14
CA ASP A 554 21.19 5.02 25.77
C ASP A 554 19.80 5.69 25.91
N ALA A 555 18.72 4.90 25.86
CA ALA A 555 17.35 5.33 26.06
C ALA A 555 16.85 5.17 27.51
N HIS A 556 17.72 4.73 28.43
CA HIS A 556 17.40 4.44 29.83
C HIS A 556 16.28 3.40 30.02
N ILE A 557 16.10 2.48 29.08
CA ILE A 557 15.07 1.44 29.14
C ILE A 557 15.66 0.21 29.86
N PRO A 558 15.08 -0.27 30.98
CA PRO A 558 15.56 -1.47 31.64
C PRO A 558 15.38 -2.71 30.74
N MET A 559 16.40 -3.57 30.75
CA MET A 559 16.45 -4.81 29.99
C MET A 559 16.67 -5.97 30.95
N LEU A 560 15.83 -6.99 30.87
CA LEU A 560 15.99 -8.22 31.64
C LEU A 560 16.27 -9.37 30.69
N SER A 561 17.53 -9.80 30.66
CA SER A 561 17.93 -10.93 29.83
C SER A 561 17.52 -12.24 30.47
N THR A 562 17.15 -13.22 29.65
CA THR A 562 16.70 -14.54 30.10
C THR A 562 17.88 -15.50 30.28
N THR A 563 18.30 -16.17 29.21
CA THR A 563 19.36 -17.19 29.21
C THR A 563 20.73 -16.63 28.81
N ASN A 564 20.83 -15.34 28.51
CA ASN A 564 22.09 -14.68 28.14
C ASN A 564 23.13 -14.70 29.26
N SER A 565 24.08 -15.63 29.17
CA SER A 565 25.06 -15.92 30.22
C SER A 565 26.42 -15.25 30.01
N ALA A 566 26.74 -14.71 28.83
CA ALA A 566 28.09 -14.19 28.61
C ALA A 566 28.34 -12.91 29.39
N ASP A 567 29.45 -12.88 30.14
CA ASP A 567 29.87 -11.75 30.97
C ASP A 567 30.11 -10.49 30.14
N MET A 568 30.58 -10.67 28.91
CA MET A 568 30.86 -9.57 27.99
C MET A 568 29.65 -8.95 27.28
N THR A 569 28.48 -9.62 27.21
CA THR A 569 27.27 -9.08 26.54
C THR A 569 26.86 -7.68 27.04
N PRO A 570 26.82 -7.38 28.35
CA PRO A 570 26.45 -6.05 28.83
C PRO A 570 27.50 -4.96 28.62
N LEU A 571 28.74 -5.28 28.23
CA LEU A 571 29.87 -4.34 28.20
C LEU A 571 29.82 -3.43 26.96
N VAL A 572 28.98 -2.39 27.01
CA VAL A 572 28.69 -1.52 25.85
C VAL A 572 29.34 -0.13 25.93
N TYR A 573 29.96 0.22 27.06
CA TYR A 573 30.54 1.56 27.32
C TYR A 573 32.02 1.49 27.72
N ASN A 574 32.92 1.23 26.76
CA ASN A 574 34.37 1.09 27.02
C ASN A 574 34.65 0.08 28.14
N ASP A 575 34.23 -1.18 27.94
CA ASP A 575 34.33 -2.27 28.91
C ASP A 575 33.51 -2.08 30.21
N ASN A 576 32.66 -1.06 30.29
CA ASN A 576 31.69 -0.92 31.37
C ASN A 576 30.33 -1.51 30.99
N PRO A 577 29.65 -2.20 31.91
CA PRO A 577 28.32 -2.75 31.69
C PRO A 577 27.25 -1.65 31.56
N SER A 578 26.19 -1.94 30.81
CA SER A 578 25.00 -1.07 30.80
C SER A 578 24.31 -1.07 32.17
N PRO A 579 24.07 0.09 32.80
CA PRO A 579 23.42 0.18 34.12
C PRO A 579 21.90 -0.12 34.07
N TYR A 580 21.39 -0.44 32.88
CA TYR A 580 20.00 -0.81 32.62
C TYR A 580 19.85 -2.29 32.24
N PHE A 581 20.95 -3.05 32.14
CA PHE A 581 20.91 -4.47 31.82
C PHE A 581 20.92 -5.31 33.09
N PHE A 582 19.91 -6.15 33.28
CA PHE A 582 19.75 -7.08 34.40
C PHE A 582 19.75 -8.51 33.87
N ARG A 583 20.60 -9.37 34.42
CA ARG A 583 20.79 -10.75 33.95
C ARG A 583 20.02 -11.73 34.83
N MET A 584 19.17 -12.58 34.25
CA MET A 584 18.50 -13.64 35.00
C MET A 584 19.32 -14.91 35.13
N SER A 585 20.07 -15.30 34.09
CA SER A 585 20.93 -16.48 34.13
C SER A 585 22.19 -16.27 34.98
N ALA A 586 22.79 -17.37 35.42
CA ALA A 586 24.14 -17.34 35.97
C ALA A 586 25.14 -16.98 34.86
N PRO A 587 26.13 -16.11 35.15
CA PRO A 587 27.14 -15.74 34.17
C PRO A 587 28.07 -16.90 33.80
N ASN A 588 28.67 -16.82 32.63
CA ASN A 588 29.63 -17.78 32.09
C ASN A 588 30.86 -17.93 32.98
N SER A 589 31.34 -16.87 33.63
CA SER A 589 32.40 -16.96 34.65
C SER A 589 32.04 -17.94 35.78
N ALA A 590 30.78 -17.94 36.23
CA ALA A 590 30.31 -18.89 37.24
C ALA A 590 30.20 -20.31 36.68
N GLN A 591 29.79 -20.47 35.42
CA GLN A 591 29.78 -21.76 34.73
C GLN A 591 31.18 -22.33 34.53
N ALA A 592 32.13 -21.51 34.06
CA ALA A 592 33.53 -21.87 33.92
C ALA A 592 34.08 -22.34 35.28
N ARG A 593 33.80 -21.61 36.36
CA ARG A 593 34.20 -22.02 37.70
C ARG A 593 33.59 -23.37 38.13
N ALA A 594 32.32 -23.63 37.79
CA ALA A 594 31.69 -24.91 38.04
C ALA A 594 32.37 -26.05 37.25
N PHE A 595 32.77 -25.82 35.99
CA PHE A 595 33.55 -26.78 35.22
C PHE A 595 34.89 -27.09 35.86
N GLU A 596 35.63 -26.06 36.31
CA GLU A 596 36.92 -26.28 36.97
C GLU A 596 36.79 -27.14 38.21
N LEU A 597 35.80 -26.83 39.07
CA LEU A 597 35.54 -27.59 40.28
C LEU A 597 35.13 -29.03 39.96
N TRP A 598 34.33 -29.25 38.91
CA TRP A 598 33.91 -30.58 38.51
C TRP A 598 35.05 -31.40 37.88
N LEU A 599 35.90 -30.78 37.06
CA LEU A 599 37.07 -31.43 36.48
C LEU A 599 38.12 -31.78 37.56
N GLN A 600 38.25 -30.95 38.60
CA GLN A 600 39.10 -31.22 39.76
C GLN A 600 38.54 -32.31 40.67
N HIS A 601 37.22 -32.41 40.79
CA HIS A 601 36.57 -33.50 41.50
C HIS A 601 36.69 -34.82 40.72
N GLY A 602 36.48 -34.75 39.42
CA GLY A 602 36.37 -35.87 38.49
C GLY A 602 34.94 -35.98 37.94
N LEU A 603 34.83 -36.07 36.60
CA LEU A 603 33.55 -36.40 35.96
C LEU A 603 33.15 -37.85 36.29
N PRO A 604 31.84 -38.19 36.21
CA PRO A 604 31.35 -39.51 36.56
C PRO A 604 32.16 -40.64 35.93
N GLY A 605 32.53 -41.63 36.74
CA GLY A 605 33.34 -42.78 36.30
C GLY A 605 34.84 -42.52 36.14
N GLY A 606 35.37 -41.36 36.57
CA GLY A 606 36.81 -41.07 36.53
C GLY A 606 37.29 -40.19 37.69
N GLY A 607 38.60 -39.96 37.75
CA GLY A 607 39.24 -39.08 38.74
C GLY A 607 39.44 -37.64 38.23
N PRO A 608 40.15 -36.80 39.03
CA PRO A 608 40.55 -35.46 38.63
C PRO A 608 41.28 -35.44 37.29
N VAL A 609 40.97 -34.45 36.43
CA VAL A 609 41.52 -34.36 35.07
C VAL A 609 42.61 -33.29 35.00
N ASP A 610 43.80 -33.67 34.50
CA ASP A 610 44.90 -32.73 34.26
C ASP A 610 44.51 -31.68 33.20
N PRO A 611 44.74 -30.37 33.43
CA PRO A 611 44.48 -29.31 32.45
C PRO A 611 44.99 -29.59 31.03
N LYS A 612 46.17 -30.21 30.88
CA LYS A 612 46.74 -30.53 29.56
C LYS A 612 45.97 -31.61 28.80
N ARG A 613 45.10 -32.35 29.50
CA ARG A 613 44.25 -33.42 28.96
C ARG A 613 42.83 -32.92 28.69
N VAL A 614 42.55 -31.63 28.91
CA VAL A 614 41.28 -31.00 28.53
C VAL A 614 41.46 -30.26 27.21
N ALA A 615 40.64 -30.55 26.22
CA ALA A 615 40.59 -29.79 24.97
C ALA A 615 39.33 -28.93 24.93
N VAL A 616 39.49 -27.61 24.82
CA VAL A 616 38.37 -26.67 24.79
C VAL A 616 37.97 -26.41 23.34
N LEU A 617 36.76 -26.80 22.96
CA LEU A 617 36.18 -26.57 21.65
C LEU A 617 35.38 -25.26 21.70
N VAL A 618 35.76 -24.30 20.86
CA VAL A 618 35.19 -22.95 20.85
C VAL A 618 34.55 -22.68 19.51
N GLU A 619 33.23 -22.43 19.52
CA GLU A 619 32.52 -21.97 18.35
C GLU A 619 32.91 -20.53 18.06
N ALA A 620 33.31 -20.28 16.82
CA ALA A 620 33.57 -18.95 16.30
C ALA A 620 32.82 -18.83 14.98
N ASP A 621 31.88 -17.90 14.87
CA ASP A 621 31.34 -17.58 13.55
C ASP A 621 32.37 -16.74 12.75
N ALA A 622 32.25 -16.74 11.42
CA ALA A 622 33.18 -16.06 10.52
C ALA A 622 33.37 -14.56 10.85
N ASP A 623 32.34 -13.94 11.43
CA ASP A 623 32.30 -12.52 11.78
C ASP A 623 32.64 -12.24 13.27
N LYS A 624 32.97 -13.27 14.07
CA LYS A 624 33.30 -13.19 15.51
C LYS A 624 32.22 -12.57 16.41
N ARG A 625 30.97 -12.74 16.03
CA ARG A 625 29.76 -12.28 16.69
C ARG A 625 29.28 -13.23 17.78
N GLU A 626 29.71 -14.48 17.77
CA GLU A 626 29.41 -15.44 18.82
C GLU A 626 30.14 -15.07 20.13
N LEU A 627 29.41 -14.52 21.11
CA LEU A 627 29.99 -14.11 22.39
C LEU A 627 29.94 -15.24 23.42
N TYR A 628 28.92 -16.11 23.41
CA TYR A 628 28.73 -17.12 24.45
C TYR A 628 29.92 -18.08 24.53
N SER A 629 30.26 -18.72 23.41
CA SER A 629 31.31 -19.73 23.39
C SER A 629 32.68 -19.14 23.72
N ARG A 630 32.99 -17.97 23.13
CA ARG A 630 34.23 -17.24 23.38
C ARG A 630 34.38 -16.84 24.85
N ASP A 631 33.35 -16.27 25.44
CA ASP A 631 33.33 -15.79 26.82
C ASP A 631 33.43 -16.94 27.83
N LEU A 632 32.71 -18.04 27.59
CA LEU A 632 32.79 -19.25 28.42
C LEU A 632 34.19 -19.86 28.39
N ALA A 633 34.83 -19.92 27.22
CA ALA A 633 36.20 -20.39 27.09
C ALA A 633 37.20 -19.44 27.75
N ALA A 634 37.03 -18.13 27.61
CA ALA A 634 37.86 -17.12 28.25
C ALA A 634 37.76 -17.17 29.79
N GLY A 635 36.59 -17.51 30.34
CA GLY A 635 36.38 -17.69 31.78
C GLY A 635 37.28 -18.75 32.41
N LEU A 636 37.73 -19.75 31.64
CA LEU A 636 38.70 -20.77 32.10
C LEU A 636 40.15 -20.26 32.09
N GLY A 637 40.43 -19.21 31.31
CA GLY A 637 41.76 -18.62 31.14
C GLY A 637 42.33 -17.97 32.40
N GLY A 638 41.49 -17.70 33.40
CA GLY A 638 41.88 -17.13 34.70
C GLY A 638 42.21 -18.17 35.78
N GLY A 639 41.93 -19.44 35.55
CA GLY A 639 42.02 -20.48 36.58
C GLY A 639 42.93 -21.67 36.22
N PRO A 640 42.82 -22.78 36.96
CA PRO A 640 43.72 -23.93 36.82
C PRO A 640 43.74 -24.57 35.43
N TYR A 641 42.68 -24.34 34.64
CA TYR A 641 42.52 -24.86 33.29
C TYR A 641 42.96 -23.88 32.19
N ALA A 642 43.59 -22.75 32.54
CA ALA A 642 44.07 -21.75 31.59
C ALA A 642 45.07 -22.29 30.55
N SER A 643 45.81 -23.36 30.89
CA SER A 643 46.78 -23.99 29.98
C SER A 643 46.16 -25.04 29.04
N SER A 644 44.85 -25.25 29.10
CA SER A 644 44.16 -26.23 28.27
C SER A 644 44.20 -25.82 26.79
N PRO A 645 44.56 -26.70 25.85
CA PRO A 645 44.54 -26.37 24.42
C PRO A 645 43.13 -26.00 23.94
N THR A 646 43.04 -24.86 23.23
CA THR A 646 41.81 -24.34 22.64
C THR A 646 41.78 -24.62 21.14
N TYR A 647 40.62 -25.05 20.64
CA TYR A 647 40.38 -25.33 19.23
C TYR A 647 39.13 -24.58 18.77
N GLU A 648 39.33 -23.55 17.96
CA GLU A 648 38.24 -22.79 17.34
C GLU A 648 37.68 -23.53 16.11
N PHE A 649 36.37 -23.48 15.93
CA PHE A 649 35.68 -24.04 14.75
C PHE A 649 34.52 -23.13 14.31
N ALA A 650 34.30 -23.02 13.00
CA ALA A 650 33.20 -22.25 12.43
C ALA A 650 32.09 -23.10 11.80
N ASP A 651 32.40 -24.35 11.46
CA ASP A 651 31.45 -25.26 10.81
C ASP A 651 31.69 -26.72 11.22
N LEU A 652 30.87 -27.61 10.65
CA LEU A 652 30.88 -29.04 10.95
C LEU A 652 32.19 -29.74 10.53
N ASP A 653 32.79 -29.33 9.41
CA ASP A 653 34.00 -29.96 8.87
C ASP A 653 35.23 -29.53 9.67
N GLU A 654 35.31 -28.25 10.03
CA GLU A 654 36.33 -27.75 10.95
C GLU A 654 36.22 -28.41 12.32
N LEU A 655 35.01 -28.45 12.89
CA LEU A 655 34.75 -29.11 14.17
C LEU A 655 35.22 -30.56 14.16
N ALA A 656 34.93 -31.28 13.08
CA ALA A 656 35.37 -32.66 12.92
C ALA A 656 36.89 -32.81 13.02
N GLY A 657 37.62 -32.00 12.24
CA GLY A 657 39.08 -32.00 12.27
C GLY A 657 39.65 -31.57 13.63
N LYS A 658 38.99 -30.65 14.35
CA LYS A 658 39.42 -30.22 15.69
C LYS A 658 39.24 -31.32 16.74
N VAL A 659 38.12 -32.02 16.71
CA VAL A 659 37.85 -33.16 17.61
C VAL A 659 38.87 -34.26 17.37
N GLU A 660 39.13 -34.62 16.11
CA GLU A 660 40.14 -35.63 15.76
C GLU A 660 41.52 -35.24 16.30
N LEU A 661 41.95 -34.00 16.05
CA LEU A 661 43.23 -33.48 16.50
C LEU A 661 43.35 -33.48 18.04
N ALA A 662 42.30 -33.08 18.75
CA ALA A 662 42.27 -33.11 20.22
C ALA A 662 42.46 -34.54 20.75
N CYS A 663 41.81 -35.52 20.13
CA CYS A 663 41.95 -36.93 20.50
C CYS A 663 43.36 -37.47 20.20
N GLN A 664 43.94 -37.14 19.05
CA GLN A 664 45.32 -37.51 18.71
C GLN A 664 46.36 -36.89 19.66
N LYS A 665 46.07 -35.69 20.20
CA LYS A 665 46.91 -35.02 21.21
C LYS A 665 46.68 -35.56 22.63
N GLY A 666 45.80 -36.55 22.79
CA GLY A 666 45.55 -37.21 24.06
C GLY A 666 44.62 -36.44 24.99
N ALA A 667 43.58 -35.78 24.47
CA ALA A 667 42.52 -35.28 25.32
C ALA A 667 41.79 -36.42 26.06
N GLU A 668 41.46 -36.23 27.33
CA GLU A 668 40.55 -37.07 28.13
C GLU A 668 39.15 -36.47 28.24
N VAL A 669 39.06 -35.14 28.11
CA VAL A 669 37.80 -34.39 28.11
C VAL A 669 37.78 -33.42 26.94
N LEU A 670 36.72 -33.47 26.14
CA LEU A 670 36.33 -32.41 25.21
C LEU A 670 35.37 -31.47 25.95
N LEU A 671 35.84 -30.28 26.29
CA LEU A 671 35.01 -29.23 26.85
C LEU A 671 34.37 -28.46 25.69
N TYR A 672 33.10 -28.73 25.44
CA TYR A 672 32.32 -28.15 24.36
C TYR A 672 31.61 -26.88 24.82
N THR A 673 32.01 -25.74 24.25
CA THR A 673 31.42 -24.42 24.55
C THR A 673 30.54 -23.89 23.43
N GLY A 674 30.33 -24.65 22.36
CA GLY A 674 29.48 -24.25 21.23
C GLY A 674 27.98 -24.48 21.50
N ARG A 675 27.16 -24.09 20.52
CA ARG A 675 25.71 -24.19 20.55
C ARG A 675 25.19 -25.62 20.39
N ALA A 676 23.95 -25.85 20.79
CA ALA A 676 23.27 -27.14 20.63
C ALA A 676 23.38 -27.77 19.23
N THR A 677 23.39 -26.95 18.17
CA THR A 677 23.32 -27.41 16.77
C THR A 677 24.48 -28.32 16.34
N PHE A 678 25.70 -28.13 16.86
CA PHE A 678 26.85 -28.96 16.50
C PHE A 678 27.10 -30.14 17.44
N LEU A 679 26.31 -30.29 18.50
CA LEU A 679 26.52 -31.31 19.53
C LEU A 679 26.51 -32.74 18.98
N ASN A 680 25.64 -33.01 18.01
CA ASN A 680 25.54 -34.31 17.36
C ASN A 680 26.86 -34.74 16.72
N THR A 681 27.52 -33.81 16.06
CA THR A 681 28.80 -34.04 15.40
C THR A 681 29.90 -34.30 16.41
N VAL A 682 29.94 -33.56 17.52
CA VAL A 682 30.88 -33.85 18.62
C VAL A 682 30.68 -35.25 19.17
N ALA A 683 29.42 -35.62 19.44
CA ALA A 683 29.08 -36.92 19.98
C ALA A 683 29.43 -38.07 19.02
N ASP A 684 29.12 -37.91 17.74
CA ASP A 684 29.35 -38.91 16.69
C ASP A 684 30.84 -39.12 16.40
N ILE A 685 31.61 -38.04 16.27
CA ILE A 685 33.04 -38.11 15.96
C ILE A 685 33.83 -38.68 17.13
N ARG A 686 33.48 -38.30 18.35
CA ARG A 686 34.06 -38.91 19.57
C ARG A 686 33.88 -40.43 19.57
N GLU A 687 32.70 -40.92 19.21
CA GLU A 687 32.41 -42.36 19.14
C GLU A 687 33.29 -43.07 18.10
N HIS A 688 33.38 -42.52 16.90
CA HIS A 688 34.02 -43.19 15.77
C HIS A 688 35.55 -43.02 15.72
N GLN A 689 36.09 -41.89 16.22
CA GLN A 689 37.50 -41.51 16.03
C GLN A 689 38.32 -41.49 17.32
N CYS A 690 37.69 -41.37 18.50
CA CYS A 690 38.39 -41.23 19.80
C CYS A 690 38.34 -42.51 20.66
N ALA A 691 37.99 -43.66 20.06
CA ALA A 691 37.86 -44.97 20.70
C ALA A 691 36.95 -44.99 21.96
N GLY A 692 36.03 -44.01 22.09
CA GLY A 692 35.11 -43.90 23.23
C GLY A 692 35.75 -43.56 24.59
N THR A 693 37.06 -43.28 24.64
CA THR A 693 37.78 -43.01 25.91
C THR A 693 37.64 -41.56 26.38
N VAL A 694 37.30 -40.65 25.47
CA VAL A 694 37.24 -39.21 25.73
C VAL A 694 35.82 -38.82 26.16
N ARG A 695 35.70 -38.13 27.30
CA ARG A 695 34.42 -37.65 27.83
C ARG A 695 34.07 -36.30 27.22
N VAL A 696 32.77 -36.00 27.07
CA VAL A 696 32.30 -34.68 26.65
C VAL A 696 31.73 -33.96 27.87
N LEU A 697 32.20 -32.75 28.13
CA LEU A 697 31.63 -31.82 29.09
C LEU A 697 31.08 -30.62 28.31
N ALA A 698 29.82 -30.25 28.49
CA ALA A 698 29.17 -29.19 27.73
C ALA A 698 28.55 -28.10 28.62
N GLY A 699 28.39 -26.90 28.07
CA GLY A 699 27.70 -25.77 28.71
C GLY A 699 26.18 -25.86 28.65
N ASP A 700 25.53 -24.81 29.12
CA ASP A 700 24.07 -24.80 29.33
C ASP A 700 23.24 -24.80 28.04
N ASP A 701 23.77 -24.27 26.95
CA ASP A 701 23.04 -24.17 25.67
C ASP A 701 22.62 -25.53 25.11
N VAL A 702 23.30 -26.63 25.47
CA VAL A 702 22.99 -27.97 24.96
C VAL A 702 21.81 -28.64 25.65
N THR A 703 21.33 -28.07 26.77
CA THR A 703 20.39 -28.71 27.70
C THR A 703 19.13 -29.25 27.02
N ASP A 704 18.45 -28.41 26.24
CA ASP A 704 17.18 -28.79 25.60
C ASP A 704 17.39 -29.80 24.46
N LYS A 705 18.44 -29.59 23.66
CA LYS A 705 18.76 -30.48 22.53
C LYS A 705 19.13 -31.87 23.00
N LEU A 706 19.85 -31.97 24.12
CA LEU A 706 20.25 -33.24 24.68
C LEU A 706 19.05 -34.07 25.15
N VAL A 707 18.02 -33.44 25.71
CA VAL A 707 16.76 -34.12 26.08
C VAL A 707 16.07 -34.69 24.84
N GLU A 708 16.00 -33.93 23.75
CA GLU A 708 15.43 -34.39 22.48
C GLU A 708 16.22 -35.56 21.88
N LEU A 709 17.55 -35.46 21.86
CA LEU A 709 18.44 -36.50 21.35
C LEU A 709 18.28 -37.81 22.12
N LEU A 710 18.17 -37.75 23.44
CA LEU A 710 17.98 -38.93 24.29
C LEU A 710 16.59 -39.57 24.15
N ALA A 711 15.58 -38.80 23.75
CA ALA A 711 14.23 -39.30 23.46
C ALA A 711 14.12 -39.98 22.08
N THR A 712 15.06 -39.70 21.17
CA THR A 712 15.06 -40.24 19.81
C THR A 712 15.54 -41.69 19.78
N LYS A 713 14.71 -42.61 19.26
CA LYS A 713 15.00 -44.06 19.22
C LYS A 713 16.09 -44.49 18.21
N GLY A 714 16.63 -43.54 17.43
CA GLY A 714 17.54 -43.80 16.30
C GLY A 714 19.03 -43.87 16.63
N PHE A 715 19.45 -43.45 17.83
CA PHE A 715 20.85 -43.56 18.25
C PHE A 715 21.14 -44.98 18.77
N VAL A 716 21.96 -45.72 18.02
CA VAL A 716 22.36 -47.11 18.36
C VAL A 716 23.18 -47.14 19.66
N ASN A 717 23.99 -46.08 19.92
CA ASN A 717 24.69 -45.83 21.18
C ASN A 717 24.38 -44.41 21.66
N LYS A 718 23.59 -44.25 22.74
CA LYS A 718 23.35 -42.92 23.32
C LYS A 718 24.67 -42.36 23.88
N PRO A 719 25.10 -41.15 23.50
CA PRO A 719 26.39 -40.62 23.94
C PRO A 719 26.34 -40.24 25.42
N ALA A 720 27.33 -40.71 26.19
CA ALA A 720 27.57 -40.23 27.55
C ALA A 720 28.17 -38.81 27.49
N ILE A 721 27.38 -37.83 27.92
CA ILE A 721 27.72 -36.40 27.90
C ILE A 721 27.44 -35.87 29.30
N SER A 722 28.44 -35.21 29.88
CA SER A 722 28.28 -34.40 31.09
C SER A 722 27.99 -32.96 30.68
N PHE A 723 27.13 -32.26 31.39
CA PHE A 723 26.81 -30.88 31.08
C PHE A 723 26.37 -30.09 32.32
N VAL A 724 26.55 -28.78 32.26
CA VAL A 724 26.02 -27.82 33.25
C VAL A 724 24.70 -27.28 32.71
N ALA A 725 23.67 -27.22 33.53
CA ALA A 725 22.38 -26.60 33.21
C ALA A 725 22.11 -25.41 34.13
N LEU A 726 21.42 -24.38 33.62
CA LEU A 726 21.04 -23.19 34.40
C LEU A 726 19.93 -23.44 35.43
N ASN A 727 19.35 -24.64 35.47
CA ASN A 727 18.25 -24.98 36.38
C ASN A 727 18.14 -26.48 36.66
N ASP A 728 17.33 -26.84 37.66
CA ASP A 728 17.01 -28.24 37.93
C ASP A 728 16.06 -28.75 36.85
N MET A 729 16.53 -29.64 35.99
CA MET A 729 15.72 -30.25 34.94
C MET A 729 14.69 -31.24 35.48
N ARG A 730 14.81 -31.66 36.74
CA ARG A 730 13.82 -32.54 37.38
C ARG A 730 12.60 -31.70 37.73
N GLN A 731 11.41 -32.21 37.43
CA GLN A 731 10.19 -31.56 37.91
C GLN A 731 10.19 -31.52 39.43
N VAL A 732 10.31 -30.31 39.99
CA VAL A 732 10.27 -30.11 41.43
C VAL A 732 8.81 -30.21 41.87
N GLN A 733 8.41 -31.36 42.41
CA GLN A 733 7.07 -31.53 42.96
C GLN A 733 6.79 -30.46 44.02
N GLY A 734 5.70 -29.71 43.85
CA GLY A 734 5.22 -28.71 44.81
C GLY A 734 5.54 -27.24 44.46
N ASN A 735 6.30 -26.94 43.40
CA ASN A 735 6.47 -25.55 42.97
C ASN A 735 5.23 -25.05 42.19
N ARG A 736 4.40 -24.24 42.85
CA ARG A 736 3.15 -23.70 42.29
C ARG A 736 3.39 -22.88 41.01
N THR A 737 4.49 -22.13 40.93
CA THR A 737 4.83 -21.29 39.78
C THR A 737 5.19 -22.14 38.56
N GLN A 738 6.01 -23.18 38.74
CA GLN A 738 6.34 -24.12 37.66
C GLN A 738 5.09 -24.88 37.19
N ALA A 739 4.22 -25.29 38.11
CA ALA A 739 2.95 -25.94 37.76
C ALA A 739 2.01 -25.01 36.97
N GLU A 740 1.98 -23.71 37.27
CA GLU A 740 1.21 -22.72 36.51
C GLU A 740 1.73 -22.61 35.07
N ILE A 741 3.05 -22.49 34.88
CA ILE A 741 3.69 -22.43 33.56
C ILE A 741 3.40 -23.73 32.77
N GLU A 742 3.55 -24.90 33.39
CA GLU A 742 3.29 -26.19 32.74
C GLU A 742 1.83 -26.36 32.32
N ASN A 743 0.89 -25.91 33.15
CA ASN A 743 -0.53 -25.93 32.77
C ASN A 743 -0.81 -24.98 31.61
N TRP A 744 -0.23 -23.78 31.64
CA TRP A 744 -0.34 -22.82 30.55
C TRP A 744 0.20 -23.38 29.23
N ILE A 745 1.39 -24.00 29.24
CA ILE A 745 2.00 -24.63 28.05
C ILE A 745 1.09 -25.72 27.48
N LYS A 746 0.50 -26.56 28.34
CA LYS A 746 -0.43 -27.62 27.93
C LYS A 746 -1.69 -27.07 27.27
N ASP A 747 -2.24 -25.98 27.80
CA ASP A 747 -3.49 -25.39 27.31
C ASP A 747 -3.34 -24.79 25.91
N VAL A 748 -2.19 -24.16 25.63
CA VAL A 748 -1.91 -23.48 24.35
C VAL A 748 -1.54 -24.46 23.23
N LYS A 749 -1.26 -25.73 23.55
CA LYS A 749 -0.86 -26.78 22.60
C LYS A 749 0.29 -26.36 21.69
N ALA A 750 1.23 -25.59 22.23
CA ALA A 750 2.42 -25.16 21.53
C ALA A 750 3.31 -26.36 21.17
N GLY A 751 4.21 -26.19 20.19
CA GLY A 751 5.18 -27.20 19.76
C GLY A 751 6.25 -27.51 20.83
N SER A 752 7.48 -27.80 20.43
CA SER A 752 8.58 -27.94 21.39
C SER A 752 8.79 -26.60 22.13
N VAL A 753 8.73 -26.63 23.47
CA VAL A 753 8.88 -25.44 24.34
C VAL A 753 10.03 -25.70 25.31
N SER A 754 11.03 -24.82 25.32
CA SER A 754 12.10 -24.86 26.31
C SER A 754 11.60 -24.45 27.70
N ARG A 755 11.72 -25.34 28.68
CA ARG A 755 11.34 -25.05 30.07
C ARG A 755 12.29 -24.08 30.74
N VAL A 756 13.58 -24.17 30.42
CA VAL A 756 14.61 -23.27 30.97
C VAL A 756 14.28 -21.83 30.60
N HIS A 757 14.01 -21.60 29.31
CA HIS A 757 13.64 -20.27 28.81
C HIS A 757 12.32 -19.79 29.42
N ALA A 758 11.32 -20.67 29.56
CA ALA A 758 10.04 -20.32 30.17
C ALA A 758 10.16 -19.91 31.64
N TRP A 759 10.98 -20.59 32.44
CA TRP A 759 11.16 -20.21 33.84
C TRP A 759 11.95 -18.92 33.98
N MET A 760 13.00 -18.72 33.17
CA MET A 760 13.81 -17.50 33.20
C MET A 760 13.00 -16.26 32.74
N SER A 761 12.18 -16.39 31.70
CA SER A 761 11.35 -15.28 31.21
C SER A 761 10.16 -14.97 32.11
N TYR A 762 9.57 -16.00 32.74
CA TYR A 762 8.57 -15.79 33.80
C TYR A 762 9.18 -14.98 34.94
N ASP A 763 10.39 -15.36 35.39
CA ASP A 763 11.07 -14.67 36.48
C ASP A 763 11.49 -13.25 36.10
N ALA A 764 11.87 -13.02 34.84
CA ALA A 764 12.15 -11.67 34.34
C ALA A 764 10.90 -10.79 34.46
N LEU A 765 9.73 -11.25 33.99
CA LEU A 765 8.51 -10.47 34.12
C LEU A 765 8.04 -10.39 35.59
N LEU A 766 8.33 -11.40 36.40
CA LEU A 766 8.11 -11.36 37.85
C LEU A 766 8.94 -10.25 38.51
N ALA A 767 10.21 -10.08 38.13
CA ALA A 767 11.05 -9.00 38.62
C ALA A 767 10.49 -7.62 38.25
N VAL A 768 10.13 -7.40 36.98
CA VAL A 768 9.50 -6.15 36.51
C VAL A 768 8.22 -5.86 37.28
N THR A 769 7.32 -6.84 37.36
CA THR A 769 6.04 -6.67 38.07
C THR A 769 6.20 -6.48 39.58
N SER A 770 7.28 -7.01 40.17
CA SER A 770 7.61 -6.81 41.59
C SER A 770 8.16 -5.41 41.84
N ALA A 771 9.00 -4.88 40.94
CA ALA A 771 9.44 -3.49 40.95
C ALA A 771 8.24 -2.53 40.81
N ILE A 772 7.31 -2.83 39.91
CA ILE A 772 6.06 -2.08 39.77
C ILE A 772 5.23 -2.10 41.06
N ASN A 773 5.11 -3.26 41.71
CA ASN A 773 4.37 -3.36 42.98
C ASN A 773 5.01 -2.54 44.12
N LYS A 774 6.35 -2.43 44.16
CA LYS A 774 7.03 -1.53 45.12
C LYS A 774 6.67 -0.06 44.89
N ILE A 775 6.57 0.37 43.64
CA ILE A 775 6.11 1.73 43.28
C ILE A 775 4.69 1.94 43.81
N LYS A 776 3.77 1.02 43.52
CA LYS A 776 2.37 1.11 43.94
C LYS A 776 2.20 1.16 45.46
N ALA A 777 3.02 0.41 46.19
CA ALA A 777 2.95 0.35 47.65
C ALA A 777 3.38 1.65 48.35
N SER A 778 4.06 2.55 47.64
CA SER A 778 4.61 3.80 48.20
C SER A 778 3.61 4.98 48.19
N ASP A 779 2.32 4.72 47.92
CA ASP A 779 1.22 5.71 47.88
C ASP A 779 1.49 6.90 46.93
N VAL A 780 2.11 6.59 45.79
CA VAL A 780 2.60 7.59 44.83
C VAL A 780 1.51 7.95 43.81
N ASP A 781 1.48 9.23 43.43
CA ASP A 781 0.56 9.81 42.44
C ASP A 781 0.52 9.03 41.11
N GLU A 782 -0.63 9.01 40.44
CA GLU A 782 -0.81 8.37 39.13
C GLU A 782 0.12 8.96 38.05
N SER A 783 0.71 10.14 38.30
CA SER A 783 1.68 10.82 37.44
C SER A 783 3.11 10.23 37.44
N VAL A 784 3.39 9.20 38.25
CA VAL A 784 4.74 8.57 38.31
C VAL A 784 5.21 8.09 36.95
N ASN A 785 6.46 8.39 36.59
CA ASN A 785 7.11 7.82 35.42
C ASN A 785 7.58 6.38 35.71
N ILE A 786 6.90 5.39 35.15
CA ILE A 786 7.23 3.96 35.30
C ILE A 786 8.58 3.66 34.64
N ALA A 787 8.85 4.25 33.49
CA ALA A 787 10.10 4.04 32.75
C ALA A 787 11.34 4.43 33.57
N GLU A 788 11.26 5.47 34.39
CA GLU A 788 12.35 5.88 35.29
C GLU A 788 12.36 5.09 36.61
N SER A 789 11.18 4.68 37.10
CA SER A 789 11.03 4.09 38.43
C SER A 789 11.32 2.59 38.48
N VAL A 790 11.03 1.85 37.40
CA VAL A 790 11.34 0.41 37.33
C VAL A 790 12.84 0.12 37.44
N PRO A 791 13.75 0.71 36.64
CA PRO A 791 15.18 0.43 36.75
C PRO A 791 15.73 0.79 38.13
N TYR A 792 15.21 1.84 38.77
CA TYR A 792 15.57 2.20 40.13
C TYR A 792 15.19 1.10 41.14
N ASN A 793 13.96 0.58 41.07
CA ASN A 793 13.46 -0.45 41.99
C ASN A 793 13.97 -1.86 41.71
N LEU A 794 14.49 -2.11 40.50
CA LEU A 794 15.17 -3.37 40.18
C LEU A 794 16.52 -3.48 40.92
N ARG A 795 17.23 -2.36 41.15
CA ARG A 795 18.45 -2.34 41.96
C ARG A 795 18.08 -2.60 43.43
N GLY A 796 18.73 -3.58 44.06
CA GLY A 796 18.37 -4.00 45.41
C GLY A 796 17.02 -4.73 45.52
N LEU A 797 16.40 -5.16 44.40
CA LEU A 797 15.14 -5.89 44.45
C LEU A 797 15.34 -7.24 45.14
N GLY A 798 14.60 -7.50 46.22
CA GLY A 798 14.62 -8.79 46.92
C GLY A 798 15.75 -8.96 47.95
N VAL A 799 16.55 -7.92 48.22
CA VAL A 799 17.63 -7.98 49.24
C VAL A 799 17.06 -8.24 50.65
N ASP A 800 15.93 -7.61 51.00
CA ASP A 800 15.25 -7.82 52.29
C ASP A 800 14.46 -9.14 52.38
N GLY A 801 14.38 -9.88 51.27
CA GLY A 801 13.54 -11.06 51.13
C GLY A 801 13.53 -11.57 49.70
N PRO A 802 14.27 -12.64 49.38
CA PRO A 802 14.40 -13.13 48.02
C PRO A 802 13.05 -13.46 47.38
N ILE A 803 12.88 -13.06 46.13
CA ILE A 803 11.68 -13.31 45.34
C ILE A 803 11.65 -14.78 44.95
N GLN A 804 10.52 -15.45 45.20
CA GLN A 804 10.30 -16.83 44.78
C GLN A 804 9.90 -16.89 43.30
N GLY A 805 10.85 -17.21 42.44
CA GLY A 805 10.63 -17.47 41.01
C GLY A 805 10.41 -18.94 40.67
N ALA A 806 10.18 -19.19 39.38
CA ALA A 806 10.11 -20.50 38.74
C ALA A 806 11.49 -21.16 38.63
N SER A 807 12.55 -20.38 38.40
CA SER A 807 13.95 -20.87 38.32
C SER A 807 14.62 -21.00 39.68
N GLY A 808 13.99 -20.51 40.75
CA GLY A 808 14.54 -20.49 42.11
C GLY A 808 14.24 -19.17 42.82
N LYS A 809 14.78 -19.00 44.02
CA LYS A 809 14.75 -17.71 44.71
C LYS A 809 15.80 -16.78 44.11
N PHE A 810 15.48 -15.50 43.97
CA PHE A 810 16.45 -14.52 43.49
C PHE A 810 16.24 -13.13 44.10
N TYR A 811 17.30 -12.33 44.06
CA TYR A 811 17.40 -10.92 44.36
C TYR A 811 18.39 -10.28 43.37
N PHE A 812 18.37 -8.96 43.25
CA PHE A 812 19.41 -8.19 42.58
C PHE A 812 20.20 -7.42 43.63
N SER A 813 21.53 -7.48 43.56
CA SER A 813 22.39 -6.70 44.46
C SER A 813 22.16 -5.20 44.30
N GLU A 814 22.51 -4.44 45.34
CA GLU A 814 22.62 -2.99 45.28
C GLU A 814 23.89 -2.54 44.53
N ASP A 815 24.84 -3.45 44.29
CA ASP A 815 26.05 -3.18 43.52
C ASP A 815 25.69 -2.74 42.08
N ALA A 816 26.24 -1.60 41.69
CA ALA A 816 26.04 -1.01 40.36
C ALA A 816 26.91 -1.67 39.28
N GLU A 817 27.94 -2.45 39.67
CA GLU A 817 28.86 -3.09 38.73
C GLU A 817 28.24 -4.34 38.08
N THR A 818 27.39 -5.09 38.79
CA THR A 818 26.76 -6.29 38.24
C THR A 818 25.31 -6.43 38.67
N HIS A 819 24.39 -6.38 37.70
CA HIS A 819 22.96 -6.60 37.92
C HIS A 819 22.54 -8.04 37.60
N SER A 820 23.36 -9.02 38.01
CA SER A 820 22.97 -10.42 37.90
C SER A 820 22.03 -10.79 39.04
N ALA A 821 20.99 -11.53 38.73
CA ALA A 821 20.09 -12.07 39.74
C ALA A 821 20.80 -13.19 40.51
N LEU A 822 20.69 -13.19 41.84
CA LEU A 822 21.38 -14.10 42.77
C LEU A 822 20.43 -14.54 43.90
N PRO A 823 20.64 -15.68 44.58
CA PRO A 823 21.55 -16.74 44.18
C PRO A 823 21.04 -17.44 42.91
N ARG A 824 21.93 -18.07 42.16
CA ARG A 824 21.58 -18.91 41.00
C ARG A 824 22.11 -20.33 41.15
N GLY A 825 21.29 -21.29 40.75
CA GLY A 825 21.67 -22.69 40.74
C GLY A 825 22.26 -23.08 39.39
N LEU A 826 23.43 -23.71 39.40
CA LEU A 826 23.99 -24.45 38.27
C LEU A 826 23.88 -25.93 38.58
N TRP A 827 23.30 -26.73 37.69
CA TRP A 827 23.05 -28.14 37.92
C TRP A 827 23.96 -28.99 37.06
N LEU A 828 24.63 -29.95 37.68
CA LEU A 828 25.60 -30.82 37.01
C LEU A 828 24.88 -32.10 36.64
N PHE A 829 24.79 -32.41 35.34
CA PHE A 829 24.09 -33.59 34.83
C PHE A 829 25.01 -34.45 33.98
N SER A 830 24.80 -35.76 34.00
CA SER A 830 25.37 -36.68 33.01
C SER A 830 24.26 -37.48 32.35
N THR A 831 24.43 -37.87 31.10
CA THR A 831 23.45 -38.72 30.41
C THR A 831 23.72 -40.20 30.66
N ASP A 832 22.65 -40.96 30.91
CA ASP A 832 22.65 -42.42 30.87
C ASP A 832 21.64 -42.96 29.83
N SER A 833 21.40 -44.29 29.82
CA SER A 833 20.44 -44.90 28.90
C SER A 833 18.98 -44.45 29.11
N ASN A 834 18.65 -43.96 30.30
CA ASN A 834 17.32 -43.57 30.77
C ASN A 834 17.07 -42.05 30.76
N GLY A 835 18.11 -41.21 30.69
CA GLY A 835 17.98 -39.76 30.59
C GLY A 835 19.12 -38.98 31.29
N PRO A 836 18.93 -37.67 31.53
CA PRO A 836 19.85 -36.89 32.35
C PRO A 836 19.76 -37.30 33.83
N VAL A 837 20.91 -37.61 34.43
CA VAL A 837 21.08 -38.00 35.84
C VAL A 837 21.84 -36.89 36.58
N PRO A 838 21.31 -36.36 37.70
CA PRO A 838 21.99 -35.33 38.46
C PRO A 838 23.26 -35.89 39.12
N GLN A 839 24.37 -35.18 38.95
CA GLN A 839 25.68 -35.48 39.52
C GLN A 839 26.09 -34.48 40.60
N GLY A 840 25.36 -33.38 40.73
CA GLY A 840 25.66 -32.34 41.69
C GLY A 840 24.92 -31.05 41.37
N ALA A 841 25.16 -30.05 42.20
CA ALA A 841 24.66 -28.70 41.99
C ALA A 841 25.64 -27.68 42.58
N CYS A 842 25.75 -26.53 41.94
CA CYS A 842 26.47 -25.38 42.43
C CYS A 842 25.51 -24.23 42.72
N THR A 843 25.78 -23.50 43.80
CA THR A 843 25.13 -22.23 44.09
C THR A 843 26.10 -21.10 43.75
N VAL A 844 25.61 -20.15 42.98
CA VAL A 844 26.28 -18.91 42.59
C VAL A 844 25.67 -17.80 43.41
N ASP A 845 26.49 -17.09 44.18
CA ASP A 845 26.07 -15.95 44.99
C ASP A 845 27.04 -14.78 44.81
N GLU A 846 26.76 -13.67 45.49
CA GLU A 846 27.55 -12.45 45.43
C GLU A 846 29.01 -12.72 45.83
N LYS A 847 29.93 -11.91 45.29
CA LYS A 847 31.36 -11.98 45.62
C LYS A 847 31.57 -11.91 47.14
N ALA A 848 32.45 -12.75 47.66
CA ALA A 848 32.84 -12.66 49.06
C ALA A 848 33.52 -11.30 49.34
N PRO A 849 33.39 -10.73 50.55
CA PRO A 849 34.04 -9.47 50.88
C PRO A 849 35.56 -9.51 50.61
N GLY A 850 36.04 -8.68 49.68
CA GLY A 850 37.44 -8.60 49.28
C GLY A 850 37.85 -9.50 48.10
N ASP A 851 36.91 -10.26 47.51
CA ASP A 851 37.09 -11.01 46.27
C ASP A 851 36.50 -10.24 45.08
N ALA A 852 37.11 -10.38 43.90
CA ALA A 852 36.62 -9.81 42.65
C ALA A 852 35.68 -10.76 41.90
N ALA A 853 35.69 -12.06 42.21
CA ALA A 853 34.88 -13.07 41.54
C ALA A 853 33.62 -13.47 42.34
N LEU A 854 32.58 -13.91 41.63
CA LEU A 854 31.37 -14.45 42.23
C LEU A 854 31.67 -15.70 43.06
N GLU A 855 30.94 -15.89 44.17
CA GLU A 855 31.09 -17.07 45.00
C GLU A 855 30.38 -18.27 44.36
N VAL A 856 31.13 -19.31 43.98
CA VAL A 856 30.57 -20.55 43.41
C VAL A 856 30.88 -21.72 44.34
N LYS A 857 29.83 -22.30 44.93
CA LYS A 857 29.91 -23.44 45.84
C LYS A 857 29.24 -24.66 45.23
N CYS A 858 30.00 -25.69 44.88
CA CYS A 858 29.50 -26.93 44.31
C CYS A 858 29.41 -28.06 45.35
N SER A 859 28.34 -28.84 45.28
CA SER A 859 28.19 -30.13 45.94
C SER A 859 28.11 -31.22 44.87
N PHE A 860 28.97 -32.22 44.97
CA PHE A 860 29.01 -33.38 44.08
C PHE A 860 28.29 -34.56 44.75
N GLY A 861 27.59 -35.36 43.95
CA GLY A 861 26.75 -36.49 44.36
C GLY A 861 27.47 -37.82 44.46
#